data_AF-A0A0W0YHL1-F1
#
_entry.id   AF-A0A0W0YHL1-F1
#
_cell.length_a   1.000
_cell.length_b   1.000
_cell.length_c   1.000
_cell.angle_alpha   90.00
_cell.angle_beta   90.00
_cell.angle_gamma   90.00
#
_symmetry.space_group_name_H-M   'P 1'
#
loop_
_entity.id
_entity.type
_entity.pdbx_description
1 polymer ?
#
loop_
_entity_poly.entity_id
_entity_poly.type
_entity_poly.pdbx_seq_one_letter_code
_entity_poly.pdbx_strand_id
1 'polypeptide(L)'
;MVAYKGKELTRFQEKSGGKNKGVVDGFYEETEGKQKFFIKKPADKGELFAELFAGLLIQEFKERKLIDEVYFPSLICADVIQFDDKSYGLIQPLVSFDELHKVIGTTKNDGSDRSVWSESFWGSFYYTSVTQQGKQFGLSMALMFSLWLGAHSVHSGNIVQLHNKGGSKQFARIDWGDAFRNFADPLNNDNILYPSENRGWFNYKNITKDFFMNYKKIKGLFPAMAGKGHKLQDQLNEDLLRDIVSSALRNIPADLIDQPAKDAFAKYIAMDSFAKVTFGTDGSGDQFATDMASLLLSRLAKISDLKDLTTESSAAHLYESITVSPVTEKGESFPEIIKQWHHILPVDNIDNSLVDLSILAHHFNDYVELLANQCDATNLWQHDSAHSENLFTPYYQEKGEAKYGHAFVSQYKESTVLRRLFTLIPDTLNSVRFDAFESPCQEYAKAHEDAPWVKIQKLLTLGQGIINTLAVIKRAQEFGLDEVVGEYRGKLKLVLAEFVQTEQEIPSVLNDVQIAPQSEKTFFYPIEDHVLNSMTGDQLATLCLEELNHPMPSPLIERIIKNDALWHRVNEAFNTGEFNGRIDDPVAKITRIRQWQHLLNLSAENNARLKEQADELGRKMESQLRDMEERNRKLLSDIETHNKSHREAEQAAQSLKQELAQLGSEIADLQQQILTIKATAKKTSEDYEKQLSSLQKLREAKDKELMELSTQVVQLREENRTLRSDVSKQSDGKALAEQSVVSLKEEIQKQQDQMEELQRQVAAQIAQLQEENGTLRSEVSKQSDGKDLAEQDIISLKEEIQQQQGIVETLQQQLSAKEQENSLLNAQIQEIKQLKEQIDAQKNQIGTLSEQLLKVRAEKQALTLSIEQLGDEKRATEAQAKELEHRYATLNQTMEQLQQHLLSKEGAIAEATAKLREQALATEENAARLIAASAEKDQTELAKTKLQTEMEALRLALRQQEVAASALQQIVKDTEEAERQYQRALEDKKDRQFARMERMAPILLQVQEIEKKAKQLSDRNEIAASEAATLLAGQIRKGVKKYAENGETDETVALEQFKEESRGHIMAAKLILGEHREEWKYILANISLAILLVGVIYIAAALINKQVSGNYTFFSVPESKQKVEQLEEQIEGINIRNSTGG
;
A
#
# COMPACT_ATOMS: atom_id res chain seq x y z
N MET A 1 -55.13 -74.40 -31.03
CA MET A 1 -55.61 -73.51 -29.95
C MET A 1 -54.88 -73.98 -28.70
N VAL A 2 -54.05 -73.14 -28.08
CA VAL A 2 -53.21 -73.57 -26.95
C VAL A 2 -53.97 -73.29 -25.65
N ALA A 3 -54.13 -74.29 -24.79
CA ALA A 3 -54.83 -74.14 -23.51
C ALA A 3 -53.97 -74.65 -22.35
N TYR A 4 -54.05 -73.97 -21.21
CA TYR A 4 -53.34 -74.34 -19.99
C TYR A 4 -54.28 -74.24 -18.78
N LYS A 5 -54.39 -75.33 -18.00
CA LYS A 5 -55.27 -75.43 -16.83
C LYS A 5 -56.72 -74.97 -17.11
N GLY A 6 -57.24 -75.34 -18.29
CA GLY A 6 -58.62 -75.02 -18.74
C GLY A 6 -58.81 -73.62 -19.30
N LYS A 7 -57.75 -72.81 -19.43
CA LYS A 7 -57.79 -71.44 -19.94
C LYS A 7 -57.14 -71.35 -21.32
N GLU A 8 -57.77 -70.64 -22.24
CA GLU A 8 -57.24 -70.42 -23.59
C GLU A 8 -56.12 -69.37 -23.60
N LEU A 9 -55.05 -69.65 -24.34
CA LEU A 9 -53.88 -68.81 -24.48
C LEU A 9 -53.71 -68.31 -25.92
N THR A 10 -53.48 -67.01 -26.07
CA THR A 10 -53.21 -66.35 -27.36
C THR A 10 -51.76 -65.87 -27.41
N ARG A 11 -51.04 -66.20 -28.49
CA ARG A 11 -49.65 -65.75 -28.70
C ARG A 11 -49.66 -64.28 -29.11
N PHE A 12 -49.02 -63.40 -28.34
CA PHE A 12 -48.97 -61.96 -28.63
C PHE A 12 -47.58 -61.49 -29.11
N GLN A 13 -46.53 -62.28 -28.85
CA GLN A 13 -45.17 -61.93 -29.27
C GLN A 13 -44.32 -63.17 -29.54
N GLU A 14 -43.50 -63.12 -30.59
CA GLU A 14 -42.51 -64.14 -30.89
C GLU A 14 -41.25 -63.99 -30.03
N LYS A 15 -40.57 -65.09 -29.75
CA LYS A 15 -39.29 -65.06 -29.06
C LYS A 15 -38.17 -64.61 -30.02
N SER A 16 -37.41 -63.59 -29.66
CA SER A 16 -36.31 -63.05 -30.49
C SER A 16 -34.94 -63.70 -30.25
N GLY A 17 -34.74 -64.48 -29.17
CA GLY A 17 -33.44 -65.04 -28.78
C GLY A 17 -33.47 -66.47 -28.20
N GLY A 18 -32.30 -67.09 -28.01
CA GLY A 18 -32.13 -68.43 -27.41
C GLY A 18 -32.17 -69.61 -28.41
N LYS A 19 -31.83 -70.83 -27.92
CA LYS A 19 -31.60 -72.03 -28.75
C LYS A 19 -32.86 -72.59 -29.43
N ASN A 20 -34.03 -72.40 -28.81
CA ASN A 20 -35.30 -72.91 -29.31
C ASN A 20 -35.98 -71.82 -30.16
N LYS A 21 -36.24 -72.15 -31.44
CA LYS A 21 -36.91 -71.31 -32.45
C LYS A 21 -38.11 -72.04 -33.07
N GLY A 22 -38.77 -72.90 -32.30
CA GLY A 22 -39.95 -73.63 -32.72
C GLY A 22 -41.12 -72.69 -32.98
N VAL A 23 -42.04 -73.11 -33.87
CA VAL A 23 -43.24 -72.32 -34.25
C VAL A 23 -44.12 -71.96 -33.04
N VAL A 24 -44.07 -72.78 -31.98
CA VAL A 24 -44.82 -72.58 -30.74
C VAL A 24 -44.07 -71.74 -29.69
N ASP A 25 -42.78 -71.46 -29.87
CA ASP A 25 -41.98 -70.73 -28.88
C ASP A 25 -42.35 -69.25 -28.86
N GLY A 26 -42.73 -68.72 -27.71
CA GLY A 26 -43.10 -67.30 -27.63
C GLY A 26 -43.81 -66.90 -26.36
N PHE A 27 -44.36 -65.70 -26.40
CA PHE A 27 -45.09 -65.10 -25.29
C PHE A 27 -46.59 -65.17 -25.56
N TYR A 28 -47.30 -65.65 -24.55
CA TYR A 28 -48.73 -65.93 -24.59
C TYR A 28 -49.43 -65.16 -23.48
N GLU A 29 -50.68 -64.77 -23.72
CA GLU A 29 -51.55 -64.19 -22.71
C GLU A 29 -52.87 -64.96 -22.66
N GLU A 30 -53.44 -65.02 -21.46
CA GLU A 30 -54.75 -65.62 -21.25
C GLU A 30 -55.84 -64.77 -21.91
N THR A 31 -56.71 -65.36 -22.75
CA THR A 31 -57.74 -64.63 -23.50
C THR A 31 -58.74 -63.90 -22.59
N GLU A 32 -59.06 -64.46 -21.41
CA GLU A 32 -59.98 -63.87 -20.42
C GLU A 32 -59.26 -63.28 -19.17
N GLY A 33 -57.93 -63.35 -19.14
CA GLY A 33 -57.11 -63.00 -17.98
C GLY A 33 -56.05 -61.95 -18.25
N LYS A 34 -55.33 -61.52 -17.21
CA LYS A 34 -54.15 -60.63 -17.34
C LYS A 34 -52.83 -61.39 -17.22
N GLN A 35 -52.85 -62.71 -17.08
CA GLN A 35 -51.65 -63.49 -16.85
C GLN A 35 -50.94 -63.75 -18.17
N LYS A 36 -49.63 -63.49 -18.16
CA LYS A 36 -48.75 -63.69 -19.31
C LYS A 36 -47.82 -64.86 -19.02
N PHE A 37 -47.51 -65.60 -20.07
CA PHE A 37 -46.71 -66.81 -20.02
C PHE A 37 -45.64 -66.77 -21.11
N PHE A 38 -44.52 -67.41 -20.81
CA PHE A 38 -43.53 -67.80 -21.79
C PHE A 38 -43.65 -69.30 -22.03
N ILE A 39 -43.82 -69.70 -23.29
CA ILE A 39 -43.89 -71.10 -23.69
C ILE A 39 -42.67 -71.43 -24.54
N LYS A 40 -41.99 -72.52 -24.19
CA LYS A 40 -40.89 -73.10 -24.98
C LYS A 40 -41.12 -74.60 -25.20
N LYS A 41 -40.72 -75.10 -26.37
CA LYS A 41 -40.71 -76.53 -26.69
C LYS A 41 -39.25 -76.98 -26.87
N PRO A 42 -38.61 -77.54 -25.83
CA PRO A 42 -37.26 -78.08 -25.93
C PRO A 42 -37.17 -79.16 -27.02
N ALA A 43 -36.10 -79.14 -27.82
CA ALA A 43 -35.85 -80.18 -28.82
C ALA A 43 -35.37 -81.49 -28.19
N ASP A 44 -34.63 -81.41 -27.07
CA ASP A 44 -34.21 -82.56 -26.29
C ASP A 44 -35.28 -82.96 -25.26
N LYS A 45 -35.70 -84.22 -25.31
CA LYS A 45 -36.66 -84.80 -24.36
C LYS A 45 -36.07 -84.90 -22.94
N GLY A 46 -34.75 -85.02 -22.82
CA GLY A 46 -34.04 -85.00 -21.54
C GLY A 46 -34.15 -83.64 -20.85
N GLU A 47 -33.84 -82.55 -21.56
CA GLU A 47 -33.99 -81.17 -21.09
C GLU A 47 -35.46 -80.85 -20.73
N LEU A 48 -36.43 -81.27 -21.54
CA LEU A 48 -37.87 -81.16 -21.24
C LEU A 48 -38.22 -81.80 -19.90
N PHE A 49 -37.76 -83.03 -19.66
CA PHE A 49 -38.02 -83.74 -18.43
C PHE A 49 -37.30 -83.10 -17.23
N ALA A 50 -36.01 -82.77 -17.37
CA ALA A 50 -35.19 -82.19 -16.30
C ALA A 50 -35.81 -80.91 -15.74
N GLU A 51 -36.19 -80.01 -16.65
CA GLU A 51 -36.74 -78.71 -16.27
C GLU A 51 -38.14 -78.83 -15.67
N LEU A 52 -39.00 -79.68 -16.24
CA LEU A 52 -40.32 -79.95 -15.68
C LEU A 52 -40.21 -80.56 -14.27
N PHE A 53 -39.36 -81.58 -14.11
CA PHE A 53 -39.21 -82.28 -12.84
C PHE A 53 -38.64 -81.36 -11.75
N ALA A 54 -37.65 -80.53 -12.08
CA ALA A 54 -37.14 -79.50 -11.17
C ALA A 54 -38.25 -78.50 -10.78
N GLY A 55 -39.07 -78.09 -11.75
CA GLY A 55 -40.18 -77.18 -11.51
C GLY A 55 -41.27 -77.75 -10.61
N LEU A 56 -41.68 -79.00 -10.84
CA LEU A 56 -42.66 -79.70 -10.02
C LEU A 56 -42.14 -79.96 -8.61
N LEU A 57 -40.88 -80.34 -8.44
CA LEU A 57 -40.26 -80.46 -7.11
C LEU A 57 -40.29 -79.13 -6.35
N ILE A 58 -39.83 -78.04 -6.97
CA ILE A 58 -39.86 -76.71 -6.35
C ILE A 58 -41.29 -76.30 -6.02
N GLN A 59 -42.26 -76.63 -6.88
CA GLN A 59 -43.67 -76.34 -6.64
C GLN A 59 -44.21 -77.10 -5.42
N GLU A 60 -43.86 -78.38 -5.22
CA GLU A 60 -44.19 -79.13 -4.01
C GLU A 60 -43.63 -78.46 -2.74
N PHE A 61 -42.39 -77.96 -2.78
CA PHE A 61 -41.83 -77.22 -1.63
C PHE A 61 -42.58 -75.91 -1.33
N LYS A 62 -43.04 -75.21 -2.37
CA LYS A 62 -43.85 -73.99 -2.22
C LYS A 62 -45.23 -74.31 -1.63
N GLU A 63 -45.92 -75.31 -2.17
CA GLU A 63 -47.28 -75.69 -1.76
C GLU A 63 -47.32 -76.25 -0.33
N ARG A 64 -46.29 -76.99 0.07
CA ARG A 64 -46.11 -77.51 1.43
C ARG A 64 -45.57 -76.47 2.42
N LYS A 65 -45.36 -75.23 1.98
CA LYS A 65 -44.85 -74.10 2.79
C LYS A 65 -43.50 -74.37 3.46
N LEU A 66 -42.65 -75.15 2.81
CA LEU A 66 -41.27 -75.42 3.23
C LEU A 66 -40.32 -74.27 2.85
N ILE A 67 -40.81 -73.33 2.04
CA ILE A 67 -40.13 -72.11 1.64
C ILE A 67 -41.05 -70.93 2.02
N ASP A 68 -40.49 -69.86 2.58
CA ASP A 68 -41.26 -68.63 2.84
C ASP A 68 -41.77 -68.01 1.52
N GLU A 69 -43.03 -67.56 1.52
CA GLU A 69 -43.72 -67.02 0.34
C GLU A 69 -42.98 -65.85 -0.33
N VAL A 70 -42.23 -65.07 0.46
CA VAL A 70 -41.38 -63.97 -0.04
C VAL A 70 -40.33 -64.43 -1.06
N TYR A 71 -39.91 -65.70 -1.00
CA TYR A 71 -38.93 -66.28 -1.92
C TYR A 71 -39.57 -66.99 -3.12
N PHE A 72 -40.89 -67.12 -3.20
CA PHE A 72 -41.54 -67.77 -4.33
C PHE A 72 -41.16 -67.15 -5.69
N PRO A 73 -41.06 -65.81 -5.82
CA PRO A 73 -40.61 -65.19 -7.06
C PRO A 73 -39.12 -65.44 -7.37
N SER A 74 -38.30 -65.83 -6.38
CA SER A 74 -36.87 -66.13 -6.58
C SER A 74 -36.62 -67.48 -7.26
N LEU A 75 -37.64 -68.35 -7.31
CA LEU A 75 -37.55 -69.69 -7.89
C LEU A 75 -38.56 -69.78 -9.04
N ILE A 76 -38.19 -69.24 -10.20
CA ILE A 76 -39.08 -69.21 -11.37
C ILE A 76 -38.91 -70.53 -12.11
N CYS A 77 -40.00 -71.29 -12.23
CA CYS A 77 -39.99 -72.65 -12.74
C CYS A 77 -41.05 -72.83 -13.83
N ALA A 78 -40.80 -73.79 -14.72
CA ALA A 78 -41.77 -74.19 -15.73
C ALA A 78 -42.71 -75.28 -15.22
N ASP A 79 -43.89 -75.32 -15.81
CA ASP A 79 -44.87 -76.40 -15.73
C ASP A 79 -45.04 -77.00 -17.15
N VAL A 80 -45.78 -78.10 -17.28
CA VAL A 80 -46.02 -78.76 -18.56
C VAL A 80 -47.22 -78.14 -19.29
N ILE A 81 -47.14 -78.07 -20.62
CA ILE A 81 -48.27 -77.79 -21.49
C ILE A 81 -48.34 -78.79 -22.64
N GLN A 82 -49.54 -79.25 -22.98
CA GLN A 82 -49.77 -80.12 -24.14
C GLN A 82 -50.22 -79.28 -25.34
N PHE A 83 -49.69 -79.59 -26.52
CA PHE A 83 -50.07 -78.99 -27.79
C PHE A 83 -51.10 -79.83 -28.54
N ASP A 84 -51.69 -79.25 -29.59
CA ASP A 84 -52.70 -79.92 -30.44
C ASP A 84 -52.17 -81.21 -31.09
N ASP A 85 -50.87 -81.27 -31.38
CA ASP A 85 -50.17 -82.44 -31.95
C ASP A 85 -49.88 -83.55 -30.91
N LYS A 86 -50.43 -83.42 -29.69
CA LYS A 86 -50.21 -84.30 -28.52
C LYS A 86 -48.80 -84.28 -27.94
N SER A 87 -47.88 -83.51 -28.53
CA SER A 87 -46.57 -83.29 -27.93
C SER A 87 -46.65 -82.30 -26.77
N TYR A 88 -45.56 -82.22 -26.01
CA TYR A 88 -45.48 -81.40 -24.81
C TYR A 88 -44.45 -80.28 -24.97
N GLY A 89 -44.66 -79.21 -24.21
CA GLY A 89 -43.72 -78.13 -24.00
C GLY A 89 -43.72 -77.69 -22.55
N LEU A 90 -42.97 -76.62 -22.29
CA LEU A 90 -42.82 -76.00 -20.99
C LEU A 90 -43.50 -74.63 -21.01
N ILE A 91 -44.33 -74.37 -20.01
CA ILE A 91 -44.99 -73.09 -19.78
C ILE A 91 -44.50 -72.49 -18.47
N GLN A 92 -44.05 -71.24 -18.52
CA GLN A 92 -43.53 -70.51 -17.37
C GLN A 92 -44.27 -69.17 -17.23
N PRO A 93 -44.57 -68.69 -16.02
CA PRO A 93 -45.08 -67.33 -15.82
C PRO A 93 -44.12 -66.28 -16.40
N LEU A 94 -44.65 -65.28 -17.10
CA LEU A 94 -43.85 -64.16 -17.60
C LEU A 94 -43.60 -63.17 -16.45
N VAL A 95 -42.35 -63.10 -16.00
CA VAL A 95 -41.91 -62.21 -14.91
C VAL A 95 -41.08 -61.07 -15.51
N SER A 96 -41.23 -59.85 -14.98
CA SER A 96 -40.43 -58.70 -15.38
C SER A 96 -39.10 -58.68 -14.62
N PHE A 97 -37.99 -58.71 -15.34
CA PHE A 97 -36.65 -58.78 -14.76
C PHE A 97 -35.58 -58.21 -15.69
N ASP A 98 -34.40 -57.92 -15.12
CA ASP A 98 -33.15 -57.71 -15.84
C ASP A 98 -32.21 -58.90 -15.64
N GLU A 99 -31.53 -59.35 -16.70
CA GLU A 99 -30.49 -60.36 -16.58
C GLU A 99 -29.31 -59.83 -15.76
N LEU A 100 -28.71 -60.68 -14.93
CA LEU A 100 -27.66 -60.24 -14.02
C LEU A 100 -26.46 -59.63 -14.76
N HIS A 101 -26.12 -60.06 -15.98
CA HIS A 101 -24.99 -59.47 -16.73
C HIS A 101 -25.22 -58.01 -17.13
N LYS A 102 -26.49 -57.59 -17.26
CA LYS A 102 -26.85 -56.19 -17.47
C LYS A 102 -26.69 -55.40 -16.17
N VAL A 103 -27.01 -56.04 -15.04
CA VAL A 103 -26.91 -55.47 -13.70
C VAL A 103 -25.46 -55.31 -13.23
N ILE A 104 -24.58 -56.26 -13.53
CA ILE A 104 -23.18 -56.28 -13.05
C ILE A 104 -22.17 -55.79 -14.09
N GLY A 105 -22.63 -55.37 -15.27
CA GLY A 105 -21.77 -54.79 -16.32
C GLY A 105 -20.93 -55.81 -17.10
N THR A 106 -21.29 -57.09 -17.11
CA THR A 106 -20.58 -58.15 -17.87
C THR A 106 -21.22 -58.46 -19.22
N THR A 107 -22.10 -57.59 -19.72
CA THR A 107 -22.74 -57.75 -21.03
C THR A 107 -21.71 -57.58 -22.16
N LYS A 108 -21.83 -58.38 -23.23
CA LYS A 108 -21.05 -58.20 -24.46
C LYS A 108 -21.29 -56.81 -25.07
N ASN A 109 -20.35 -56.36 -25.91
CA ASN A 109 -20.44 -55.06 -26.58
C ASN A 109 -21.68 -54.91 -27.47
N ASP A 110 -22.29 -56.01 -27.91
CA ASP A 110 -23.53 -56.01 -28.70
C ASP A 110 -24.82 -56.00 -27.84
N GLY A 111 -24.69 -55.94 -26.51
CA GLY A 111 -25.82 -55.94 -25.59
C GLY A 111 -26.59 -57.26 -25.49
N SER A 112 -26.21 -58.29 -26.25
CA SER A 112 -27.07 -59.44 -26.55
C SER A 112 -27.05 -60.55 -25.48
N ASP A 113 -25.92 -60.74 -24.82
CA ASP A 113 -25.68 -61.82 -23.84
C ASP A 113 -24.48 -61.44 -22.95
N ARG A 114 -24.23 -62.24 -21.92
CA ARG A 114 -23.04 -62.15 -21.07
C ARG A 114 -21.75 -62.41 -21.84
N SER A 115 -20.69 -61.74 -21.43
CA SER A 115 -19.33 -62.10 -21.81
C SER A 115 -18.85 -63.29 -20.99
N VAL A 116 -18.81 -64.47 -21.62
CA VAL A 116 -18.34 -65.72 -21.01
C VAL A 116 -16.95 -65.52 -20.40
N TRP A 117 -16.03 -64.87 -21.11
CA TRP A 117 -14.66 -64.69 -20.65
C TRP A 117 -14.52 -63.67 -19.53
N SER A 118 -15.27 -62.56 -19.59
CA SER A 118 -15.28 -61.58 -18.50
C SER A 118 -15.73 -62.24 -17.20
N GLU A 119 -16.75 -63.09 -17.26
CA GLU A 119 -17.22 -63.79 -16.06
C GLU A 119 -16.32 -64.93 -15.61
N SER A 120 -15.76 -65.71 -16.54
CA SER A 120 -14.89 -66.84 -16.19
C SER A 120 -13.64 -66.42 -15.41
N PHE A 121 -13.06 -65.26 -15.77
CA PHE A 121 -11.84 -64.78 -15.12
C PHE A 121 -12.13 -63.74 -14.05
N TRP A 122 -13.02 -62.80 -14.31
CA TRP A 122 -13.26 -61.64 -13.46
C TRP A 122 -14.63 -61.68 -12.77
N GLY A 123 -15.43 -62.72 -13.00
CA GLY A 123 -16.79 -62.85 -12.44
C GLY A 123 -16.81 -62.68 -10.94
N SER A 124 -15.85 -63.27 -10.22
CA SER A 124 -15.75 -63.08 -8.76
C SER A 124 -15.65 -61.61 -8.31
N PHE A 125 -15.16 -60.70 -9.13
CA PHE A 125 -15.18 -59.26 -8.84
C PHE A 125 -16.45 -58.59 -9.34
N TYR A 126 -16.92 -58.90 -10.56
CA TYR A 126 -18.15 -58.31 -11.09
C TYR A 126 -19.37 -58.64 -10.21
N TYR A 127 -19.43 -59.87 -9.69
CA TYR A 127 -20.56 -60.34 -8.90
C TYR A 127 -20.59 -59.72 -7.49
N THR A 128 -19.50 -59.12 -6.99
CA THR A 128 -19.58 -58.35 -5.73
C THR A 128 -20.37 -57.05 -5.88
N SER A 129 -20.52 -56.53 -7.11
CA SER A 129 -21.38 -55.35 -7.36
C SER A 129 -22.83 -55.59 -6.94
N VAL A 130 -23.29 -56.84 -6.86
CA VAL A 130 -24.61 -57.21 -6.37
C VAL A 130 -24.84 -56.67 -4.95
N THR A 131 -23.83 -56.72 -4.07
CA THR A 131 -23.95 -56.20 -2.69
C THR A 131 -23.91 -54.67 -2.57
N GLN A 132 -23.47 -53.97 -3.62
CA GLN A 132 -23.35 -52.51 -3.62
C GLN A 132 -24.69 -51.81 -3.86
N GLN A 133 -25.75 -52.57 -4.20
CA GLN A 133 -27.04 -52.05 -4.66
C GLN A 133 -28.09 -51.88 -3.55
N GLY A 134 -27.68 -51.90 -2.28
CA GLY A 134 -28.55 -51.70 -1.12
C GLY A 134 -29.19 -52.99 -0.57
N LYS A 135 -30.42 -52.90 -0.05
CA LYS A 135 -31.13 -54.04 0.55
C LYS A 135 -31.52 -55.05 -0.53
N GLN A 136 -30.93 -56.24 -0.47
CA GLN A 136 -31.14 -57.32 -1.42
C GLN A 136 -31.51 -58.65 -0.77
N PHE A 137 -32.28 -59.46 -1.47
CA PHE A 137 -32.62 -60.82 -1.03
C PHE A 137 -32.90 -61.75 -2.21
N GLY A 138 -33.08 -63.04 -1.95
CA GLY A 138 -33.44 -64.03 -2.96
C GLY A 138 -32.25 -64.74 -3.60
N LEU A 139 -31.10 -64.08 -3.76
CA LEU A 139 -29.91 -64.66 -4.41
C LEU A 139 -29.44 -65.95 -3.71
N SER A 140 -29.26 -65.92 -2.40
CA SER A 140 -28.86 -67.10 -1.63
C SER A 140 -29.90 -68.24 -1.68
N MET A 141 -31.19 -67.92 -1.86
CA MET A 141 -32.23 -68.95 -2.04
C MET A 141 -32.12 -69.59 -3.43
N ALA A 142 -32.03 -68.76 -4.48
CA ALA A 142 -31.90 -69.21 -5.85
C ALA A 142 -30.66 -70.09 -6.07
N LEU A 143 -29.50 -69.67 -5.53
CA LEU A 143 -28.25 -70.42 -5.62
C LEU A 143 -28.26 -71.69 -4.79
N MET A 144 -28.86 -71.66 -3.59
CA MET A 144 -28.98 -72.85 -2.74
C MET A 144 -29.82 -73.93 -3.41
N PHE A 145 -31.01 -73.60 -3.94
CA PHE A 145 -31.82 -74.57 -4.68
C PHE A 145 -31.15 -75.04 -5.96
N SER A 146 -30.44 -74.15 -6.68
CA SER A 146 -29.67 -74.53 -7.86
C SER A 146 -28.59 -75.55 -7.52
N LEU A 147 -27.83 -75.32 -6.45
CA LEU A 147 -26.80 -76.23 -5.97
C LEU A 147 -27.38 -77.56 -5.48
N TRP A 148 -28.52 -77.49 -4.79
CA TRP A 148 -29.20 -78.64 -4.21
C TRP A 148 -29.70 -79.61 -5.26
N LEU A 149 -30.33 -79.09 -6.33
CA LEU A 149 -30.84 -79.86 -7.47
C LEU A 149 -29.78 -80.14 -8.55
N GLY A 150 -28.52 -79.76 -8.33
CA GLY A 150 -27.42 -79.99 -9.26
C GLY A 150 -27.51 -79.18 -10.56
N ALA A 151 -28.23 -78.05 -10.53
CA ALA A 151 -28.31 -77.08 -11.62
C ALA A 151 -27.13 -76.10 -11.54
N HIS A 152 -25.95 -76.52 -12.03
CA HIS A 152 -24.70 -75.77 -11.88
C HIS A 152 -24.55 -74.57 -12.81
N SER A 153 -25.41 -74.38 -13.81
CA SER A 153 -25.40 -73.29 -14.80
C SER A 153 -25.95 -71.97 -14.24
N VAL A 154 -25.46 -71.54 -13.07
CA VAL A 154 -25.88 -70.32 -12.35
C VAL A 154 -25.17 -69.04 -12.83
N HIS A 155 -24.87 -68.95 -14.11
CA HIS A 155 -24.28 -67.74 -14.70
C HIS A 155 -25.26 -66.57 -14.73
N SER A 156 -24.73 -65.39 -15.04
CA SER A 156 -25.47 -64.13 -15.05
C SER A 156 -26.62 -64.02 -16.06
N GLY A 157 -26.66 -64.87 -17.09
CA GLY A 157 -27.83 -64.99 -17.98
C GLY A 157 -29.01 -65.76 -17.36
N ASN A 158 -28.74 -66.56 -16.34
CA ASN A 158 -29.72 -67.46 -15.70
C ASN A 158 -30.14 -66.96 -14.30
N ILE A 159 -29.34 -66.07 -13.72
CA ILE A 159 -29.72 -65.28 -12.55
C ILE A 159 -30.21 -63.91 -13.02
N VAL A 160 -31.33 -63.47 -12.47
CA VAL A 160 -32.00 -62.23 -12.88
C VAL A 160 -32.38 -61.40 -11.66
N GLN A 161 -32.50 -60.09 -11.85
CA GLN A 161 -33.01 -59.15 -10.86
C GLN A 161 -34.46 -58.79 -11.19
N LEU A 162 -35.39 -59.05 -10.27
CA LEU A 162 -36.81 -58.79 -10.45
C LEU A 162 -37.14 -57.30 -10.32
N HIS A 163 -38.08 -56.83 -11.14
CA HIS A 163 -38.64 -55.48 -11.03
C HIS A 163 -39.71 -55.42 -9.93
N ASN A 164 -39.30 -55.14 -8.69
CA ASN A 164 -40.19 -55.04 -7.54
C ASN A 164 -40.52 -53.57 -7.17
N LYS A 165 -41.77 -53.29 -6.78
CA LYS A 165 -42.25 -51.94 -6.40
C LYS A 165 -41.77 -51.44 -5.01
N GLY A 166 -40.92 -52.19 -4.31
CA GLY A 166 -40.67 -52.03 -2.87
C GLY A 166 -39.28 -51.51 -2.45
N GLY A 167 -38.47 -50.95 -3.36
CA GLY A 167 -37.13 -50.42 -3.06
C GLY A 167 -36.06 -51.46 -2.73
N SER A 168 -36.43 -52.69 -2.33
CA SER A 168 -35.51 -53.82 -2.17
C SER A 168 -35.37 -54.65 -3.45
N LYS A 169 -34.13 -54.99 -3.83
CA LYS A 169 -33.84 -55.79 -5.03
C LYS A 169 -33.95 -57.29 -4.73
N GLN A 170 -34.77 -58.02 -5.50
CA GLN A 170 -34.91 -59.47 -5.37
C GLN A 170 -34.26 -60.17 -6.54
N PHE A 171 -33.42 -61.16 -6.26
CA PHE A 171 -32.81 -61.99 -7.29
C PHE A 171 -33.56 -63.32 -7.44
N ALA A 172 -33.60 -63.82 -8.67
CA ALA A 172 -34.27 -65.05 -9.04
C ALA A 172 -33.42 -65.90 -9.99
N ARG A 173 -33.72 -67.21 -10.03
CA ARG A 173 -33.23 -68.15 -11.04
C ARG A 173 -34.33 -68.41 -12.08
N ILE A 174 -33.98 -68.32 -13.35
CA ILE A 174 -34.80 -68.76 -14.51
C ILE A 174 -34.09 -69.90 -15.23
N ASP A 175 -34.80 -70.76 -15.97
CA ASP A 175 -34.24 -71.83 -16.85
C ASP A 175 -33.55 -73.02 -16.14
N TRP A 176 -34.32 -74.01 -15.69
CA TRP A 176 -33.79 -75.15 -14.91
C TRP A 176 -33.40 -76.37 -15.76
N GLY A 177 -33.22 -76.22 -17.07
CA GLY A 177 -32.93 -77.34 -17.99
C GLY A 177 -31.62 -78.08 -17.72
N ASP A 178 -30.69 -77.50 -16.97
CA ASP A 178 -29.44 -78.12 -16.54
C ASP A 178 -29.53 -78.87 -15.22
N ALA A 179 -30.70 -78.86 -14.56
CA ALA A 179 -30.90 -79.59 -13.31
C ALA A 179 -30.59 -81.09 -13.47
N PHE A 180 -30.15 -81.71 -12.38
CA PHE A 180 -29.87 -83.13 -12.28
C PHE A 180 -28.78 -83.69 -13.22
N ARG A 181 -27.94 -82.84 -13.83
CA ARG A 181 -26.85 -83.32 -14.68
C ARG A 181 -25.79 -84.07 -13.87
N ASN A 182 -25.55 -85.33 -14.22
CA ASN A 182 -24.70 -86.29 -13.51
C ASN A 182 -25.00 -86.34 -12.00
N PHE A 183 -26.25 -86.11 -11.59
CA PHE A 183 -26.59 -85.79 -10.20
C PHE A 183 -26.09 -86.80 -9.17
N ALA A 184 -26.21 -88.10 -9.48
CA ALA A 184 -25.81 -89.21 -8.60
C ALA A 184 -24.37 -89.70 -8.83
N ASP A 185 -23.60 -89.07 -9.73
CA ASP A 185 -22.18 -89.37 -9.90
C ASP A 185 -21.41 -89.05 -8.60
N PRO A 186 -20.60 -89.98 -8.06
CA PRO A 186 -19.83 -89.76 -6.84
C PRO A 186 -18.98 -88.49 -6.87
N LEU A 187 -18.36 -88.16 -8.02
CA LEU A 187 -17.54 -86.96 -8.17
C LEU A 187 -18.36 -85.67 -8.02
N ASN A 188 -19.62 -85.70 -8.45
CA ASN A 188 -20.57 -84.57 -8.34
C ASN A 188 -21.06 -84.33 -6.92
N ASN A 189 -20.83 -85.31 -6.04
CA ASN A 189 -21.28 -85.28 -4.66
C ASN A 189 -20.13 -85.12 -3.68
N ASP A 190 -18.87 -85.42 -4.04
CA ASP A 190 -17.69 -85.20 -3.18
C ASP A 190 -17.55 -83.71 -2.78
N ASN A 191 -17.45 -82.83 -3.77
CA ASN A 191 -17.54 -81.38 -3.58
C ASN A 191 -18.68 -80.81 -4.43
N ILE A 192 -19.82 -80.54 -3.80
CA ILE A 192 -21.04 -80.15 -4.51
C ILE A 192 -20.91 -78.82 -5.28
N LEU A 193 -19.92 -77.96 -5.00
CA LEU A 193 -19.77 -76.69 -5.71
C LEU A 193 -19.27 -76.84 -7.16
N TYR A 194 -18.66 -77.98 -7.49
CA TYR A 194 -18.03 -78.21 -8.79
C TYR A 194 -18.67 -79.39 -9.50
N PRO A 195 -19.26 -79.20 -10.69
CA PRO A 195 -19.84 -80.30 -11.44
C PRO A 195 -18.76 -81.26 -11.98
N SER A 196 -19.02 -82.56 -11.99
CA SER A 196 -18.10 -83.64 -12.42
C SER A 196 -17.78 -83.55 -13.90
N GLU A 197 -18.72 -83.04 -14.71
CA GLU A 197 -18.51 -82.78 -16.15
C GLU A 197 -17.46 -81.71 -16.44
N ASN A 198 -17.05 -80.95 -15.44
CA ASN A 198 -15.99 -79.95 -15.53
C ASN A 198 -14.66 -80.46 -14.94
N ARG A 199 -14.63 -81.64 -14.31
CA ARG A 199 -13.42 -82.21 -13.68
C ARG A 199 -12.64 -83.06 -14.68
N GLY A 200 -11.31 -83.06 -14.55
CA GLY A 200 -10.36 -83.81 -15.40
C GLY A 200 -9.16 -82.96 -15.81
N TRP A 201 -7.99 -83.58 -16.01
CA TRP A 201 -6.70 -82.90 -16.25
C TRP A 201 -6.68 -82.04 -17.54
N PHE A 202 -7.68 -82.17 -18.42
CA PHE A 202 -7.76 -81.55 -19.75
C PHE A 202 -9.15 -80.96 -20.08
N ASN A 203 -9.85 -80.39 -19.08
CA ASN A 203 -11.24 -79.95 -19.24
C ASN A 203 -11.42 -78.45 -19.00
N TYR A 204 -11.26 -77.64 -20.06
CA TYR A 204 -11.43 -76.17 -20.06
C TYR A 204 -12.81 -75.68 -19.58
N LYS A 205 -13.78 -76.59 -19.42
CA LYS A 205 -15.11 -76.26 -18.92
C LYS A 205 -15.11 -75.89 -17.44
N ASN A 206 -14.14 -76.30 -16.62
CA ASN A 206 -14.00 -75.81 -15.23
C ASN A 206 -13.92 -74.29 -15.15
N ILE A 207 -13.09 -73.66 -15.99
CA ILE A 207 -12.89 -72.20 -15.98
C ILE A 207 -14.15 -71.47 -16.46
N THR A 208 -14.77 -71.98 -17.52
CA THR A 208 -15.88 -71.30 -18.18
C THR A 208 -17.26 -71.65 -17.63
N LYS A 209 -17.36 -72.72 -16.84
CA LYS A 209 -18.65 -73.28 -16.39
C LYS A 209 -18.71 -73.65 -14.91
N ASP A 210 -17.66 -73.44 -14.11
CA ASP A 210 -17.76 -73.51 -12.63
C ASP A 210 -18.37 -72.23 -12.06
N PHE A 211 -19.61 -71.94 -12.46
CA PHE A 211 -20.24 -70.64 -12.22
C PHE A 211 -20.40 -70.28 -10.74
N PHE A 212 -20.47 -71.26 -9.84
CA PHE A 212 -20.49 -71.00 -8.39
C PHE A 212 -19.21 -70.27 -7.91
N MET A 213 -18.08 -70.44 -8.59
CA MET A 213 -16.84 -69.73 -8.26
C MET A 213 -16.90 -68.23 -8.57
N ASN A 214 -17.82 -67.79 -9.43
CA ASN A 214 -18.05 -66.37 -9.67
C ASN A 214 -18.70 -65.68 -8.46
N TYR A 215 -19.26 -66.43 -7.52
CA TYR A 215 -19.88 -65.87 -6.33
C TYR A 215 -18.93 -65.80 -5.11
N LYS A 216 -17.70 -66.31 -5.25
CA LYS A 216 -16.79 -66.58 -4.11
C LYS A 216 -16.36 -65.38 -3.27
N LYS A 217 -16.42 -64.17 -3.82
CA LYS A 217 -16.06 -62.94 -3.10
C LYS A 217 -17.26 -62.21 -2.49
N ILE A 218 -18.48 -62.69 -2.71
CA ILE A 218 -19.67 -62.14 -2.04
C ILE A 218 -19.65 -62.66 -0.61
N LYS A 219 -19.06 -61.85 0.28
CA LYS A 219 -18.92 -62.17 1.70
C LYS A 219 -20.28 -62.51 2.33
N GLY A 220 -20.35 -63.62 3.04
CA GLY A 220 -21.55 -64.11 3.71
C GLY A 220 -22.56 -64.80 2.81
N LEU A 221 -22.32 -64.95 1.50
CA LEU A 221 -23.27 -65.60 0.60
C LEU A 221 -23.36 -67.11 0.84
N PHE A 222 -22.22 -67.81 0.89
CA PHE A 222 -22.19 -69.24 1.18
C PHE A 222 -22.70 -69.56 2.59
N PRO A 223 -22.32 -68.80 3.64
CA PRO A 223 -22.97 -68.88 4.95
C PRO A 223 -24.49 -68.63 4.92
N ALA A 224 -24.98 -67.71 4.08
CA ALA A 224 -26.41 -67.47 3.94
C ALA A 224 -27.13 -68.62 3.21
N MET A 225 -26.47 -69.28 2.24
CA MET A 225 -26.95 -70.52 1.62
C MET A 225 -27.01 -71.64 2.66
N ALA A 226 -25.95 -71.80 3.45
CA ALA A 226 -25.86 -72.77 4.55
C ALA A 226 -26.97 -72.57 5.58
N GLY A 227 -27.20 -71.34 6.04
CA GLY A 227 -28.27 -71.03 6.98
C GLY A 227 -29.67 -71.35 6.44
N LYS A 228 -29.90 -71.18 5.13
CA LYS A 228 -31.16 -71.61 4.49
C LYS A 228 -31.24 -73.13 4.33
N GLY A 229 -30.10 -73.78 4.05
CA GLY A 229 -29.96 -75.23 4.03
C GLY A 229 -30.36 -75.85 5.36
N HIS A 230 -29.82 -75.35 6.47
CA HIS A 230 -30.19 -75.77 7.82
C HIS A 230 -31.68 -75.60 8.10
N LYS A 231 -32.25 -74.41 7.82
CA LYS A 231 -33.68 -74.14 8.03
C LYS A 231 -34.56 -75.14 7.27
N LEU A 232 -34.16 -75.52 6.05
CA LEU A 232 -34.90 -76.49 5.26
C LEU A 232 -34.66 -77.93 5.75
N GLN A 233 -33.43 -78.27 6.13
CA GLN A 233 -33.07 -79.57 6.67
C GLN A 233 -33.84 -79.88 7.96
N ASP A 234 -34.04 -78.90 8.84
CA ASP A 234 -34.83 -79.05 10.08
C ASP A 234 -36.30 -79.39 9.83
N GLN A 235 -36.82 -79.09 8.64
CA GLN A 235 -38.20 -79.36 8.24
C GLN A 235 -38.35 -80.64 7.41
N LEU A 236 -37.24 -81.25 7.00
CA LEU A 236 -37.23 -82.39 6.08
C LEU A 236 -36.75 -83.67 6.77
N ASN A 237 -37.39 -84.77 6.40
CA ASN A 237 -36.90 -86.12 6.67
C ASN A 237 -37.02 -86.95 5.38
N GLU A 238 -36.44 -88.15 5.41
CA GLU A 238 -36.37 -89.01 4.22
C GLU A 238 -37.75 -89.42 3.70
N ASP A 239 -38.71 -89.70 4.60
CA ASP A 239 -40.07 -90.05 4.22
C ASP A 239 -40.82 -88.90 3.53
N LEU A 240 -40.69 -87.68 4.05
CA LEU A 240 -41.31 -86.49 3.47
C LEU A 240 -40.70 -86.15 2.12
N LEU A 241 -39.37 -86.26 1.96
CA LEU A 241 -38.72 -86.05 0.66
C LEU A 241 -39.09 -87.13 -0.35
N ARG A 242 -39.18 -88.40 0.07
CA ARG A 242 -39.69 -89.48 -0.79
C ARG A 242 -41.11 -89.17 -1.26
N ASP A 243 -41.98 -88.71 -0.37
CA ASP A 243 -43.35 -88.30 -0.72
C ASP A 243 -43.37 -87.12 -1.70
N ILE A 244 -42.55 -86.09 -1.48
CA ILE A 244 -42.41 -84.95 -2.40
C ILE A 244 -41.96 -85.41 -3.79
N VAL A 245 -40.95 -86.27 -3.88
CA VAL A 245 -40.44 -86.80 -5.15
C VAL A 245 -41.52 -87.63 -5.85
N SER A 246 -42.20 -88.53 -5.12
CA SER A 246 -43.30 -89.33 -5.67
C SER A 246 -44.46 -88.46 -6.16
N SER A 247 -44.82 -87.40 -5.44
CA SER A 247 -45.87 -86.45 -5.83
C SER A 247 -45.49 -85.71 -7.12
N ALA A 248 -44.25 -85.20 -7.20
CA ALA A 248 -43.74 -84.55 -8.40
C ALA A 248 -43.76 -85.49 -9.62
N LEU A 249 -43.38 -86.77 -9.46
CA LEU A 249 -43.41 -87.77 -10.55
C LEU A 249 -44.83 -88.07 -11.03
N ARG A 250 -45.83 -88.09 -10.15
CA ARG A 250 -47.24 -88.34 -10.52
C ARG A 250 -47.85 -87.18 -11.30
N ASN A 251 -47.34 -85.96 -11.08
CA ASN A 251 -47.77 -84.76 -11.80
C ASN A 251 -47.16 -84.65 -13.22
N ILE A 252 -46.24 -85.55 -13.59
CA ILE A 252 -45.70 -85.64 -14.94
C ILE A 252 -46.65 -86.46 -15.83
N PRO A 253 -46.97 -86.03 -17.07
CA PRO A 253 -47.80 -86.82 -17.98
C PRO A 253 -47.18 -88.19 -18.30
N ALA A 254 -48.01 -89.24 -18.29
CA ALA A 254 -47.58 -90.62 -18.49
C ALA A 254 -46.84 -90.86 -19.82
N ASP A 255 -47.20 -90.09 -20.85
CA ASP A 255 -46.68 -90.15 -22.22
C ASP A 255 -45.67 -89.03 -22.53
N LEU A 256 -45.17 -88.30 -21.53
CA LEU A 256 -44.22 -87.18 -21.75
C LEU A 256 -42.94 -87.64 -22.47
N ILE A 257 -42.34 -88.74 -22.02
CA ILE A 257 -41.12 -89.32 -22.58
C ILE A 257 -41.26 -90.84 -22.76
N ASP A 258 -40.65 -91.36 -23.84
CA ASP A 258 -40.63 -92.78 -24.18
C ASP A 258 -39.52 -93.53 -23.43
N GLN A 259 -39.50 -94.87 -23.52
CA GLN A 259 -38.49 -95.68 -22.83
C GLN A 259 -37.05 -95.35 -23.24
N PRO A 260 -36.71 -95.13 -24.53
CA PRO A 260 -35.37 -94.69 -24.91
C PRO A 260 -34.96 -93.37 -24.25
N ALA A 261 -35.86 -92.40 -24.15
CA ALA A 261 -35.61 -91.16 -23.45
C ALA A 261 -35.47 -91.37 -21.93
N LYS A 262 -36.20 -92.31 -21.32
CA LYS A 262 -36.00 -92.70 -19.91
C LYS A 262 -34.62 -93.29 -19.66
N ASP A 263 -34.17 -94.20 -20.53
CA ASP A 263 -32.84 -94.81 -20.42
C ASP A 263 -31.73 -93.77 -20.62
N ALA A 264 -31.91 -92.83 -21.55
CA ALA A 264 -30.99 -91.72 -21.77
C ALA A 264 -30.95 -90.78 -20.55
N PHE A 265 -32.10 -90.48 -19.95
CA PHE A 265 -32.17 -89.63 -18.77
C PHE A 265 -31.61 -90.31 -17.52
N ALA A 266 -31.80 -91.63 -17.35
CA ALA A 266 -31.18 -92.41 -16.28
C ALA A 266 -29.65 -92.27 -16.29
N LYS A 267 -29.05 -92.28 -17.49
CA LYS A 267 -27.62 -91.99 -17.68
C LYS A 267 -27.28 -90.52 -17.41
N TYR A 268 -28.11 -89.60 -17.88
CA TYR A 268 -27.93 -88.15 -17.65
C TYR A 268 -27.89 -87.82 -16.16
N ILE A 269 -28.73 -88.44 -15.33
CA ILE A 269 -28.76 -88.23 -13.88
C ILE A 269 -27.81 -89.14 -13.10
N ALA A 270 -27.21 -90.14 -13.77
CA ALA A 270 -26.39 -91.20 -13.19
C ALA A 270 -27.12 -92.05 -12.12
N MET A 271 -28.43 -92.28 -12.30
CA MET A 271 -29.28 -93.02 -11.36
C MET A 271 -30.11 -94.08 -12.09
N ASP A 272 -29.65 -95.33 -12.03
CA ASP A 272 -30.23 -96.46 -12.79
C ASP A 272 -31.70 -96.74 -12.43
N SER A 273 -32.12 -96.42 -11.21
CA SER A 273 -33.50 -96.61 -10.75
C SER A 273 -34.50 -95.77 -11.54
N PHE A 274 -34.07 -94.69 -12.21
CA PHE A 274 -34.93 -93.87 -13.05
C PHE A 274 -35.50 -94.61 -14.26
N ALA A 275 -34.74 -95.53 -14.87
CA ALA A 275 -35.14 -96.20 -16.11
C ALA A 275 -36.45 -97.00 -15.98
N LYS A 276 -36.83 -97.36 -14.76
CA LYS A 276 -38.04 -98.14 -14.43
C LYS A 276 -39.23 -97.29 -13.99
N VAL A 277 -39.10 -95.97 -13.95
CA VAL A 277 -40.18 -95.08 -13.47
C VAL A 277 -41.32 -94.99 -14.48
N THR A 278 -42.55 -95.00 -13.98
CA THR A 278 -43.76 -94.64 -14.72
C THR A 278 -44.39 -93.37 -14.15
N PHE A 279 -44.89 -92.50 -15.04
CA PHE A 279 -45.50 -91.22 -14.67
C PHE A 279 -47.03 -91.27 -14.73
N GLY A 280 -47.68 -90.16 -14.39
CA GLY A 280 -49.12 -90.03 -14.26
C GLY A 280 -49.61 -90.38 -12.85
N THR A 281 -50.89 -90.16 -12.60
CA THR A 281 -51.52 -90.33 -11.27
C THR A 281 -51.32 -91.73 -10.69
N ASP A 282 -51.27 -92.74 -11.56
CA ASP A 282 -51.07 -94.16 -11.21
C ASP A 282 -49.62 -94.65 -11.41
N GLY A 283 -48.69 -93.70 -11.64
CA GLY A 283 -47.27 -93.99 -11.86
C GLY A 283 -46.58 -94.60 -10.64
N SER A 284 -45.55 -95.40 -10.89
CA SER A 284 -44.71 -96.06 -9.89
C SER A 284 -43.25 -95.66 -10.08
N GLY A 285 -42.59 -95.31 -8.98
CA GLY A 285 -41.19 -94.89 -8.98
C GLY A 285 -40.53 -95.00 -7.61
N ASP A 286 -41.03 -95.86 -6.72
CA ASP A 286 -40.68 -95.84 -5.30
C ASP A 286 -39.17 -95.98 -5.03
N GLN A 287 -38.48 -96.83 -5.80
CA GLN A 287 -37.03 -96.98 -5.67
C GLN A 287 -36.29 -95.70 -6.09
N PHE A 288 -36.67 -95.09 -7.22
CA PHE A 288 -36.09 -93.82 -7.66
C PHE A 288 -36.42 -92.68 -6.68
N ALA A 289 -37.64 -92.63 -6.14
CA ALA A 289 -38.03 -91.65 -5.15
C ALA A 289 -37.22 -91.79 -3.86
N THR A 290 -36.92 -93.03 -3.45
CA THR A 290 -36.06 -93.32 -2.30
C THR A 290 -34.63 -92.88 -2.59
N ASP A 291 -34.02 -93.33 -3.69
CA ASP A 291 -32.64 -93.00 -4.05
C ASP A 291 -32.44 -91.47 -4.20
N MET A 292 -33.40 -90.79 -4.82
CA MET A 292 -33.42 -89.34 -4.98
C MET A 292 -33.56 -88.63 -3.62
N ALA A 293 -34.46 -89.08 -2.75
CA ALA A 293 -34.65 -88.49 -1.43
C ALA A 293 -33.39 -88.60 -0.56
N SER A 294 -32.75 -89.77 -0.52
CA SER A 294 -31.51 -89.98 0.24
C SER A 294 -30.37 -89.11 -0.31
N LEU A 295 -30.25 -88.99 -1.63
CA LEU A 295 -29.24 -88.15 -2.27
C LEU A 295 -29.48 -86.64 -2.02
N LEU A 296 -30.74 -86.19 -2.12
CA LEU A 296 -31.12 -84.81 -1.81
C LEU A 296 -30.79 -84.47 -0.35
N LEU A 297 -31.09 -85.35 0.61
CA LEU A 297 -30.70 -85.13 2.01
C LEU A 297 -29.18 -85.01 2.19
N SER A 298 -28.43 -85.92 1.56
CA SER A 298 -26.95 -85.90 1.62
C SER A 298 -26.37 -84.60 1.05
N ARG A 299 -26.90 -84.12 -0.09
CA ARG A 299 -26.50 -82.84 -0.68
C ARG A 299 -26.91 -81.66 0.19
N LEU A 300 -28.10 -81.69 0.80
CA LEU A 300 -28.59 -80.62 1.68
C LEU A 300 -27.70 -80.46 2.92
N ALA A 301 -27.24 -81.58 3.51
CA ALA A 301 -26.28 -81.55 4.60
C ALA A 301 -24.98 -80.86 4.19
N LYS A 302 -24.43 -81.19 3.00
CA LYS A 302 -23.22 -80.55 2.47
C LYS A 302 -23.40 -79.06 2.18
N ILE A 303 -24.58 -78.64 1.72
CA ILE A 303 -24.92 -77.22 1.55
C ILE A 303 -24.93 -76.50 2.89
N SER A 304 -25.46 -77.15 3.92
CA SER A 304 -25.59 -76.58 5.27
C SER A 304 -24.23 -76.36 5.96
N ASP A 305 -23.17 -77.02 5.50
CA ASP A 305 -21.80 -76.84 5.99
C ASP A 305 -20.97 -75.81 5.19
N LEU A 306 -21.56 -75.12 4.20
CA LEU A 306 -20.83 -74.17 3.36
C LEU A 306 -20.32 -72.96 4.14
N LYS A 307 -19.08 -72.56 3.85
CA LYS A 307 -18.39 -71.39 4.40
C LYS A 307 -17.92 -70.48 3.27
N ASP A 308 -17.60 -69.23 3.60
CA ASP A 308 -16.97 -68.32 2.63
C ASP A 308 -15.64 -68.92 2.14
N LEU A 309 -15.42 -68.88 0.83
CA LEU A 309 -14.26 -69.52 0.19
C LEU A 309 -12.97 -68.69 0.30
N THR A 310 -13.03 -67.47 0.87
CA THR A 310 -11.86 -66.60 1.07
C THR A 310 -11.46 -66.56 2.55
N THR A 311 -10.62 -67.50 2.93
CA THR A 311 -9.71 -67.36 4.08
C THR A 311 -8.29 -67.44 3.53
N GLU A 312 -7.45 -66.47 3.89
CA GLU A 312 -6.04 -66.42 3.51
C GLU A 312 -5.35 -67.78 3.65
N SER A 313 -4.58 -68.15 2.62
CA SER A 313 -3.52 -69.15 2.74
C SER A 313 -2.48 -68.89 1.65
N SER A 314 -1.52 -68.03 1.96
CA SER A 314 -0.18 -68.12 1.38
C SER A 314 0.47 -69.42 1.85
N ALA A 315 0.73 -70.36 0.94
CA ALA A 315 1.72 -71.41 1.18
C ALA A 315 2.26 -71.98 -0.14
N ALA A 316 3.59 -71.96 -0.21
CA ALA A 316 4.52 -72.60 -1.12
C ALA A 316 4.08 -73.95 -1.75
N HIS A 317 4.46 -74.19 -3.01
CA HIS A 317 5.62 -75.02 -3.39
C HIS A 317 5.77 -75.23 -4.92
N LEU A 318 7.01 -75.01 -5.41
CA LEU A 318 7.80 -75.80 -6.36
C LEU A 318 7.30 -76.01 -7.82
N TYR A 319 7.94 -75.31 -8.76
CA TYR A 319 8.80 -75.94 -9.78
C TYR A 319 9.75 -74.88 -10.37
N GLU A 320 11.04 -74.96 -10.03
CA GLU A 320 12.09 -74.21 -10.72
C GLU A 320 12.43 -74.93 -12.03
N SER A 321 12.28 -74.22 -13.16
CA SER A 321 13.04 -74.52 -14.37
C SER A 321 13.60 -73.22 -14.92
N ILE A 322 14.90 -73.22 -15.18
CA ILE A 322 15.71 -72.09 -15.67
C ILE A 322 15.01 -71.39 -16.84
N THR A 323 14.48 -70.19 -16.61
CA THR A 323 13.90 -69.33 -17.66
C THR A 323 14.26 -67.87 -17.37
N VAL A 324 14.59 -67.14 -18.44
CA VAL A 324 15.12 -65.78 -18.44
C VAL A 324 14.03 -64.82 -17.96
N SER A 325 14.33 -63.98 -16.97
CA SER A 325 13.43 -62.89 -16.56
C SER A 325 13.10 -62.00 -17.77
N PRO A 326 11.82 -61.79 -18.11
CA PRO A 326 11.46 -60.69 -19.00
C PRO A 326 11.69 -59.42 -18.19
N VAL A 327 12.89 -58.84 -18.29
CA VAL A 327 13.23 -57.59 -17.62
C VAL A 327 12.40 -56.50 -18.29
N THR A 328 11.34 -56.03 -17.62
CA THR A 328 10.88 -54.66 -17.82
C THR A 328 11.96 -53.77 -17.22
N GLU A 329 12.95 -53.37 -18.03
CA GLU A 329 13.96 -52.42 -17.55
C GLU A 329 13.27 -51.09 -17.25
N LYS A 330 13.70 -50.41 -16.17
CA LYS A 330 13.20 -49.07 -15.83
C LYS A 330 13.52 -48.12 -16.99
N GLY A 331 12.50 -47.72 -17.76
CA GLY A 331 12.60 -46.69 -18.78
C GLY A 331 12.15 -47.07 -20.20
N GLU A 332 11.75 -48.32 -20.45
CA GLU A 332 11.28 -48.76 -21.77
C GLU A 332 9.79 -48.41 -22.02
N SER A 333 9.44 -48.10 -23.27
CA SER A 333 8.06 -47.82 -23.68
C SER A 333 7.27 -49.11 -23.98
N PHE A 334 5.93 -49.06 -23.90
CA PHE A 334 5.10 -50.23 -24.21
C PHE A 334 5.39 -50.86 -25.59
N PRO A 335 5.50 -50.10 -26.70
CA PRO A 335 5.83 -50.69 -28.00
C PRO A 335 7.19 -51.40 -28.03
N GLU A 336 8.19 -50.88 -27.32
CA GLU A 336 9.52 -51.49 -27.25
C GLU A 336 9.46 -52.83 -26.50
N ILE A 337 8.77 -52.86 -25.36
CA ILE A 337 8.53 -54.09 -24.58
C ILE A 337 7.84 -55.15 -25.46
N ILE A 338 6.79 -54.76 -26.19
CA ILE A 338 6.06 -55.67 -27.07
C ILE A 338 6.93 -56.17 -28.25
N LYS A 339 7.73 -55.28 -28.87
CA LYS A 339 8.67 -55.66 -29.94
C LYS A 339 9.73 -56.64 -29.44
N GLN A 340 10.28 -56.40 -28.24
CA GLN A 340 11.23 -57.32 -27.61
C GLN A 340 10.60 -58.69 -27.35
N TRP A 341 9.37 -58.74 -26.80
CA TRP A 341 8.67 -60.01 -26.60
C TRP A 341 8.37 -60.75 -27.90
N HIS A 342 8.12 -60.02 -28.99
CA HIS A 342 7.95 -60.60 -30.31
C HIS A 342 9.26 -61.16 -30.91
N HIS A 343 10.41 -60.52 -30.65
CA HIS A 343 11.71 -60.85 -31.27
C HIS A 343 12.59 -61.80 -30.44
N ILE A 344 12.57 -61.70 -29.10
CA ILE A 344 13.56 -62.32 -28.20
C ILE A 344 13.02 -63.62 -27.58
N LEU A 345 11.69 -63.75 -27.42
CA LEU A 345 11.09 -64.88 -26.70
C LEU A 345 10.33 -65.78 -27.69
N PRO A 346 10.66 -67.09 -27.80
CA PRO A 346 9.64 -68.06 -28.14
C PRO A 346 8.54 -67.88 -27.10
N VAL A 347 7.29 -67.62 -27.51
CA VAL A 347 6.17 -67.37 -26.57
C VAL A 347 6.01 -68.49 -25.52
N ASP A 348 6.57 -69.66 -25.82
CA ASP A 348 6.67 -70.83 -24.94
C ASP A 348 7.61 -70.66 -23.73
N ASN A 349 8.50 -69.66 -23.73
CA ASN A 349 9.50 -69.40 -22.69
C ASN A 349 9.20 -68.15 -21.85
N ILE A 350 8.07 -67.45 -22.07
CA ILE A 350 7.67 -66.33 -21.21
C ILE A 350 7.14 -66.90 -19.90
N ASP A 351 7.85 -66.64 -18.81
CA ASP A 351 7.37 -66.87 -17.46
C ASP A 351 6.44 -65.73 -17.03
N ASN A 352 5.14 -65.92 -17.23
CA ASN A 352 4.14 -64.91 -16.90
C ASN A 352 3.94 -64.74 -15.38
N SER A 353 4.55 -65.58 -14.54
CA SER A 353 4.56 -65.37 -13.09
C SER A 353 5.40 -64.14 -12.72
N LEU A 354 6.43 -63.82 -13.52
CA LEU A 354 7.33 -62.70 -13.33
C LEU A 354 6.85 -61.39 -13.99
N VAL A 355 5.84 -61.46 -14.86
CA VAL A 355 5.25 -60.27 -15.49
C VAL A 355 4.30 -59.59 -14.51
N ASP A 356 4.65 -58.37 -14.10
CA ASP A 356 3.75 -57.49 -13.36
C ASP A 356 2.81 -56.78 -14.35
N LEU A 357 1.56 -57.23 -14.37
CA LEU A 357 0.54 -56.71 -15.27
C LEU A 357 0.10 -55.28 -14.90
N SER A 358 0.26 -54.87 -13.64
CA SER A 358 -0.03 -53.49 -13.22
C SER A 358 1.02 -52.55 -13.80
N ILE A 359 2.30 -52.92 -13.74
CA ILE A 359 3.40 -52.18 -14.37
C ILE A 359 3.21 -52.12 -15.90
N LEU A 360 2.85 -53.24 -16.53
CA LEU A 360 2.58 -53.27 -17.97
C LEU A 360 1.41 -52.37 -18.37
N ALA A 361 0.34 -52.35 -17.57
CA ALA A 361 -0.80 -51.44 -17.78
C ALA A 361 -0.39 -49.97 -17.63
N HIS A 362 0.52 -49.64 -16.70
CA HIS A 362 1.11 -48.30 -16.62
C HIS A 362 1.85 -47.91 -17.90
N HIS A 363 2.76 -48.76 -18.41
CA HIS A 363 3.46 -48.49 -19.68
C HIS A 363 2.49 -48.34 -20.86
N PHE A 364 1.43 -49.14 -20.90
CA PHE A 364 0.38 -49.02 -21.93
C PHE A 364 -0.38 -47.71 -21.81
N ASN A 365 -0.75 -47.28 -20.60
CA ASN A 365 -1.41 -46.00 -20.37
C ASN A 365 -0.51 -44.82 -20.76
N ASP A 366 0.79 -44.89 -20.47
CA ASP A 366 1.77 -43.89 -20.92
C ASP A 366 1.85 -43.82 -22.45
N TYR A 367 1.71 -44.97 -23.13
CA TYR A 367 1.66 -45.03 -24.59
C TYR A 367 0.36 -44.45 -25.18
N VAL A 368 -0.79 -44.72 -24.55
CA VAL A 368 -2.08 -44.08 -24.91
C VAL A 368 -1.96 -42.56 -24.79
N GLU A 369 -1.37 -42.07 -23.70
CA GLU A 369 -1.16 -40.64 -23.44
C GLU A 369 -0.21 -40.02 -24.47
N LEU A 370 0.89 -40.71 -24.80
CA LEU A 370 1.84 -40.27 -25.83
C LEU A 370 1.15 -40.11 -27.20
N LEU A 371 0.39 -41.12 -27.64
CA LEU A 371 -0.33 -41.09 -28.91
C LEU A 371 -1.37 -39.98 -28.94
N ALA A 372 -2.17 -39.84 -27.88
CA ALA A 372 -3.17 -38.78 -27.78
C ALA A 372 -2.53 -37.39 -27.89
N ASN A 373 -1.40 -37.16 -27.22
CA ASN A 373 -0.66 -35.90 -27.31
C ASN A 373 -0.07 -35.66 -28.71
N GLN A 374 0.42 -36.70 -29.38
CA GLN A 374 0.92 -36.58 -30.76
C GLN A 374 -0.21 -36.25 -31.75
N CYS A 375 -1.37 -36.89 -31.61
CA CYS A 375 -2.54 -36.62 -32.46
C CYS A 375 -3.03 -35.18 -32.32
N ASP A 376 -3.05 -34.65 -31.10
CA ASP A 376 -3.38 -33.23 -30.85
C ASP A 376 -2.32 -32.30 -31.47
N ALA A 377 -1.03 -32.61 -31.32
CA ALA A 377 0.07 -31.77 -31.79
C ALA A 377 0.15 -31.67 -33.33
N THR A 378 -0.25 -32.73 -34.04
CA THR A 378 -0.26 -32.77 -35.52
C THR A 378 -1.62 -32.42 -36.12
N ASN A 379 -2.60 -32.07 -35.28
CA ASN A 379 -4.00 -31.91 -35.69
C ASN A 379 -4.48 -33.08 -36.56
N LEU A 380 -4.18 -34.32 -36.14
CA LEU A 380 -4.45 -35.52 -36.94
C LEU A 380 -5.93 -35.68 -37.30
N TRP A 381 -6.81 -35.21 -36.41
CA TRP A 381 -8.26 -35.24 -36.57
C TRP A 381 -8.77 -34.25 -37.61
N GLN A 382 -7.89 -33.39 -38.15
CA GLN A 382 -8.21 -32.35 -39.12
C GLN A 382 -9.32 -31.43 -38.63
N HIS A 383 -9.34 -31.16 -37.33
CA HIS A 383 -10.36 -30.32 -36.72
C HIS A 383 -10.22 -28.88 -37.22
N ASP A 384 -11.32 -28.33 -37.72
CA ASP A 384 -11.40 -26.94 -38.15
C ASP A 384 -11.66 -26.03 -36.96
N SER A 385 -10.74 -25.09 -36.72
CA SER A 385 -10.86 -24.09 -35.64
C SER A 385 -12.12 -23.22 -35.70
N ALA A 386 -12.83 -23.16 -36.83
CA ALA A 386 -14.11 -22.46 -36.97
C ALA A 386 -15.30 -23.26 -36.40
N HIS A 387 -15.13 -24.54 -36.14
CA HIS A 387 -16.13 -25.42 -35.54
C HIS A 387 -15.70 -25.80 -34.12
N SER A 388 -16.66 -26.16 -33.26
CA SER A 388 -16.38 -26.59 -31.88
C SER A 388 -16.75 -28.06 -31.65
N GLU A 389 -17.30 -28.71 -32.66
CA GLU A 389 -17.84 -30.07 -32.57
C GLU A 389 -16.81 -31.09 -33.05
N ASN A 390 -16.76 -32.21 -32.35
CA ASN A 390 -15.89 -33.33 -32.68
C ASN A 390 -16.47 -34.21 -33.78
N LEU A 391 -15.59 -35.05 -34.31
CA LEU A 391 -15.83 -36.04 -35.36
C LEU A 391 -17.04 -36.95 -35.12
N PHE A 392 -17.40 -37.19 -33.86
CA PHE A 392 -18.43 -38.16 -33.47
C PHE A 392 -19.83 -37.55 -33.37
N THR A 393 -19.94 -36.22 -33.38
CA THR A 393 -21.21 -35.49 -33.23
C THR A 393 -22.31 -35.96 -34.19
N PRO A 394 -22.04 -36.18 -35.50
CA PRO A 394 -23.07 -36.65 -36.44
C PRO A 394 -23.64 -38.05 -36.14
N TYR A 395 -22.96 -38.84 -35.31
CA TYR A 395 -23.28 -40.24 -35.02
C TYR A 395 -24.02 -40.42 -33.67
N TYR A 396 -24.25 -39.33 -32.94
CA TYR A 396 -25.00 -39.35 -31.69
C TYR A 396 -26.46 -38.92 -31.91
N GLN A 397 -27.42 -39.70 -31.39
CA GLN A 397 -28.86 -39.49 -31.64
C GLN A 397 -29.69 -39.19 -30.38
N GLU A 398 -29.07 -39.21 -29.20
CA GLU A 398 -29.79 -39.06 -27.92
C GLU A 398 -29.76 -37.61 -27.41
N LYS A 399 -30.42 -37.34 -26.28
CA LYS A 399 -30.67 -35.97 -25.77
C LYS A 399 -29.64 -35.45 -24.76
N GLY A 400 -28.46 -36.07 -24.68
CA GLY A 400 -27.40 -35.61 -23.77
C GLY A 400 -27.64 -35.95 -22.30
N GLU A 401 -28.33 -37.06 -22.02
CA GLU A 401 -28.47 -37.65 -20.68
C GLU A 401 -27.17 -38.36 -20.29
N ALA A 402 -26.83 -38.33 -19.00
CA ALA A 402 -25.68 -39.09 -18.50
C ALA A 402 -25.99 -40.57 -18.44
N LYS A 403 -25.07 -41.40 -18.97
CA LYS A 403 -25.08 -42.85 -18.82
C LYS A 403 -23.76 -43.29 -18.20
N TYR A 404 -23.84 -44.08 -17.12
CA TYR A 404 -22.68 -44.54 -16.36
C TYR A 404 -21.72 -43.38 -16.00
N GLY A 405 -22.29 -42.24 -15.61
CA GLY A 405 -21.56 -41.07 -15.14
C GLY A 405 -20.96 -40.16 -16.22
N HIS A 406 -21.31 -40.34 -17.51
CA HIS A 406 -20.88 -39.41 -18.58
C HIS A 406 -22.04 -39.11 -19.52
N ALA A 407 -22.25 -37.84 -19.85
CA ALA A 407 -23.11 -37.41 -20.95
C ALA A 407 -22.28 -37.15 -22.21
N PHE A 408 -22.90 -37.28 -23.38
CA PHE A 408 -22.26 -36.92 -24.64
C PHE A 408 -22.11 -35.39 -24.74
N VAL A 409 -20.88 -34.91 -24.90
CA VAL A 409 -20.56 -33.50 -25.09
C VAL A 409 -19.81 -33.36 -26.42
N SER A 410 -20.46 -32.73 -27.40
CA SER A 410 -19.94 -32.60 -28.77
C SER A 410 -18.58 -31.89 -28.83
N GLN A 411 -18.20 -31.15 -27.80
CA GLN A 411 -16.95 -30.39 -27.75
C GLN A 411 -15.77 -31.18 -27.20
N TYR A 412 -15.92 -32.45 -26.81
CA TYR A 412 -14.76 -33.27 -26.41
C TYR A 412 -13.74 -33.35 -27.54
N LYS A 413 -12.45 -33.09 -27.27
CA LYS A 413 -11.39 -33.40 -28.24
C LYS A 413 -11.29 -34.91 -28.44
N GLU A 414 -11.06 -35.37 -29.67
CA GLU A 414 -10.96 -36.79 -30.00
C GLU A 414 -9.82 -37.46 -29.20
N SER A 415 -8.70 -36.77 -28.98
CA SER A 415 -7.62 -37.29 -28.13
C SER A 415 -8.04 -37.47 -26.67
N THR A 416 -8.97 -36.66 -26.15
CA THR A 416 -9.56 -36.88 -24.82
C THR A 416 -10.45 -38.12 -24.82
N VAL A 417 -11.28 -38.29 -25.86
CA VAL A 417 -12.10 -39.49 -26.06
C VAL A 417 -11.20 -40.73 -26.14
N LEU A 418 -10.08 -40.65 -26.85
CA LEU A 418 -9.09 -41.72 -26.97
C LEU A 418 -8.55 -42.15 -25.60
N ARG A 419 -8.10 -41.19 -24.78
CA ARG A 419 -7.63 -41.46 -23.40
C ARG A 419 -8.72 -42.18 -22.60
N ARG A 420 -9.95 -41.67 -22.65
CA ARG A 420 -11.06 -42.23 -21.86
C ARG A 420 -11.47 -43.64 -22.26
N LEU A 421 -11.44 -43.95 -23.56
CA LEU A 421 -11.79 -45.28 -24.06
C LEU A 421 -10.71 -46.34 -23.80
N PHE A 422 -9.43 -45.96 -23.88
CA PHE A 422 -8.34 -46.95 -23.94
C PHE A 422 -7.51 -47.07 -22.65
N THR A 423 -7.48 -46.06 -21.78
CA THR A 423 -6.74 -46.17 -20.51
C THR A 423 -7.30 -47.28 -19.61
N LEU A 424 -6.41 -48.10 -19.07
CA LEU A 424 -6.72 -49.19 -18.14
C LEU A 424 -6.49 -48.75 -16.68
N ILE A 425 -7.26 -49.32 -15.76
CA ILE A 425 -7.01 -49.17 -14.31
C ILE A 425 -5.93 -50.18 -13.91
N PRO A 426 -4.71 -49.78 -13.50
CA PRO A 426 -3.59 -50.71 -13.29
C PRO A 426 -3.89 -51.87 -12.33
N ASP A 427 -4.63 -51.62 -11.26
CA ASP A 427 -4.95 -52.63 -10.24
C ASP A 427 -6.00 -53.66 -10.68
N THR A 428 -6.92 -53.27 -11.57
CA THR A 428 -8.05 -54.13 -11.99
C THR A 428 -7.94 -54.60 -13.43
N LEU A 429 -7.07 -53.97 -14.22
CA LEU A 429 -6.89 -54.15 -15.66
C LEU A 429 -8.16 -53.90 -16.50
N ASN A 430 -9.19 -53.30 -15.91
CA ASN A 430 -10.42 -52.93 -16.61
C ASN A 430 -10.25 -51.59 -17.33
N SER A 431 -10.97 -51.40 -18.44
CA SER A 431 -11.15 -50.09 -19.05
C SER A 431 -12.15 -49.25 -18.26
N VAL A 432 -11.98 -47.92 -18.33
CA VAL A 432 -12.97 -46.99 -17.80
C VAL A 432 -14.14 -46.92 -18.78
N ARG A 433 -15.37 -47.13 -18.31
CA ARG A 433 -16.55 -46.99 -19.18
C ARG A 433 -16.73 -45.54 -19.60
N PHE A 434 -16.81 -45.32 -20.90
CA PHE A 434 -17.07 -44.00 -21.52
C PHE A 434 -18.22 -44.15 -22.53
N ASP A 435 -19.32 -44.71 -22.04
CA ASP A 435 -20.48 -45.20 -22.80
C ASP A 435 -21.03 -44.19 -23.81
N ALA A 436 -21.07 -42.90 -23.42
CA ALA A 436 -21.54 -41.82 -24.27
C ALA A 436 -20.84 -41.76 -25.64
N PHE A 437 -19.59 -42.19 -25.74
CA PHE A 437 -18.80 -42.19 -26.97
C PHE A 437 -18.57 -43.59 -27.57
N GLU A 438 -18.90 -44.67 -26.87
CA GLU A 438 -18.66 -46.04 -27.39
C GLU A 438 -19.45 -46.28 -28.69
N SER A 439 -20.75 -46.00 -28.70
CA SER A 439 -21.59 -46.19 -29.90
C SER A 439 -21.27 -45.19 -31.02
N PRO A 440 -21.12 -43.86 -30.77
CA PRO A 440 -20.71 -42.91 -31.81
C PRO A 440 -19.38 -43.26 -32.48
N CYS A 441 -18.36 -43.70 -31.71
CA CYS A 441 -17.08 -44.11 -32.28
C CYS A 441 -17.20 -45.38 -33.15
N GLN A 442 -18.05 -46.34 -32.75
CA GLN A 442 -18.30 -47.55 -33.55
C GLN A 442 -19.00 -47.23 -34.87
N GLU A 443 -20.02 -46.36 -34.86
CA GLU A 443 -20.72 -45.95 -36.08
C GLU A 443 -19.80 -45.14 -37.01
N TYR A 444 -18.96 -44.26 -36.44
CA TYR A 444 -17.91 -43.58 -37.22
C TYR A 444 -16.95 -44.58 -37.88
N ALA A 445 -16.46 -45.58 -37.14
CA ALA A 445 -15.51 -46.56 -37.65
C ALA A 445 -16.09 -47.41 -38.80
N LYS A 446 -17.39 -47.71 -38.78
CA LYS A 446 -18.09 -48.40 -39.88
C LYS A 446 -18.19 -47.54 -41.15
N ALA A 447 -18.32 -46.22 -40.98
CA ALA A 447 -18.45 -45.30 -42.11
C ALA A 447 -17.08 -44.89 -42.71
N HIS A 448 -16.00 -44.98 -41.92
CA HIS A 448 -14.67 -44.44 -42.25
C HIS A 448 -13.54 -45.43 -41.96
N GLU A 449 -13.59 -46.63 -42.55
CA GLU A 449 -12.67 -47.75 -42.25
C GLU A 449 -11.17 -47.38 -42.36
N ASP A 450 -10.80 -46.47 -43.27
CA ASP A 450 -9.40 -46.05 -43.50
C ASP A 450 -8.97 -44.81 -42.70
N ALA A 451 -9.85 -44.22 -41.89
CA ALA A 451 -9.55 -42.98 -41.17
C ALA A 451 -8.46 -43.16 -40.09
N PRO A 452 -7.69 -42.10 -39.76
CA PRO A 452 -6.66 -42.14 -38.72
C PRO A 452 -7.17 -42.65 -37.37
N TRP A 453 -8.40 -42.27 -36.98
CA TRP A 453 -9.05 -42.76 -35.75
C TRP A 453 -9.14 -44.29 -35.73
N VAL A 454 -9.58 -44.93 -36.81
CA VAL A 454 -9.79 -46.38 -36.87
C VAL A 454 -8.45 -47.12 -36.74
N LYS A 455 -7.39 -46.60 -37.35
CA LYS A 455 -6.04 -47.18 -37.26
C LYS A 455 -5.48 -47.11 -35.83
N ILE A 456 -5.65 -45.96 -35.16
CA ILE A 456 -5.21 -45.78 -33.76
C ILE A 456 -6.07 -46.63 -32.81
N GLN A 457 -7.39 -46.62 -32.99
CA GLN A 457 -8.31 -47.48 -32.23
C GLN A 457 -7.92 -48.95 -32.35
N LYS A 458 -7.59 -49.43 -33.56
CA LYS A 458 -7.14 -50.81 -33.79
C LYS A 458 -5.87 -51.12 -32.98
N LEU A 459 -4.86 -50.27 -33.07
CA LEU A 459 -3.60 -50.43 -32.34
C LEU A 459 -3.81 -50.53 -30.82
N LEU A 460 -4.58 -49.60 -30.24
CA LEU A 460 -4.81 -49.56 -28.80
C LEU A 460 -5.64 -50.76 -28.33
N THR A 461 -6.60 -51.21 -29.16
CA THR A 461 -7.38 -52.43 -28.90
C THR A 461 -6.47 -53.67 -28.88
N LEU A 462 -5.48 -53.76 -29.78
CA LEU A 462 -4.48 -54.83 -29.77
C LEU A 462 -3.61 -54.78 -28.51
N GLY A 463 -3.20 -53.58 -28.06
CA GLY A 463 -2.47 -53.38 -26.82
C GLY A 463 -3.22 -53.88 -25.58
N GLN A 464 -4.51 -53.50 -25.44
CA GLN A 464 -5.38 -54.05 -24.41
C GLN A 464 -5.55 -55.58 -24.55
N GLY A 465 -5.65 -56.07 -25.80
CA GLY A 465 -5.72 -57.50 -26.12
C GLY A 465 -4.51 -58.29 -25.59
N ILE A 466 -3.30 -57.74 -25.71
CA ILE A 466 -2.08 -58.33 -25.15
C ILE A 466 -2.18 -58.44 -23.62
N ILE A 467 -2.51 -57.36 -22.93
CA ILE A 467 -2.60 -57.32 -21.45
C ILE A 467 -3.67 -58.31 -20.97
N ASN A 468 -4.84 -58.32 -21.60
CA ASN A 468 -5.93 -59.24 -21.28
C ASN A 468 -5.53 -60.70 -21.49
N THR A 469 -4.84 -61.00 -22.59
CA THR A 469 -4.34 -62.34 -22.90
C THR A 469 -3.34 -62.80 -21.85
N LEU A 470 -2.40 -61.93 -21.44
CA LEU A 470 -1.44 -62.23 -20.38
C LEU A 470 -2.11 -62.42 -19.01
N ALA A 471 -3.12 -61.60 -18.67
CA ALA A 471 -3.89 -61.76 -17.44
C ALA A 471 -4.61 -63.12 -17.39
N VAL A 472 -5.12 -63.57 -18.53
CA VAL A 472 -5.71 -64.91 -18.67
C VAL A 472 -4.65 -65.99 -18.48
N ILE A 473 -3.48 -65.87 -19.12
CA ILE A 473 -2.40 -66.86 -18.98
C ILE A 473 -1.92 -66.94 -17.52
N LYS A 474 -1.68 -65.79 -16.86
CA LYS A 474 -1.21 -65.74 -15.47
C LYS A 474 -2.19 -66.43 -14.52
N ARG A 475 -3.50 -66.18 -14.67
CA ARG A 475 -4.52 -66.89 -13.89
C ARG A 475 -4.60 -68.36 -14.24
N ALA A 476 -4.52 -68.72 -15.52
CA ALA A 476 -4.51 -70.13 -15.93
C ALA A 476 -3.31 -70.89 -15.31
N GLN A 477 -2.15 -70.26 -15.21
CA GLN A 477 -0.98 -70.80 -14.51
C GLN A 477 -1.19 -70.94 -13.00
N GLU A 478 -1.78 -69.94 -12.33
CA GLU A 478 -2.11 -70.00 -10.89
C GLU A 478 -3.05 -71.18 -10.55
N PHE A 479 -3.89 -71.60 -11.50
CA PHE A 479 -4.81 -72.73 -11.36
C PHE A 479 -4.28 -74.04 -11.98
N GLY A 480 -3.06 -74.08 -12.53
CA GLY A 480 -2.44 -75.28 -13.09
C GLY A 480 -3.07 -75.79 -14.40
N LEU A 481 -3.51 -74.89 -15.28
CA LEU A 481 -4.30 -75.19 -16.48
C LEU A 481 -3.45 -75.15 -17.77
N ASP A 482 -2.54 -76.10 -17.93
CA ASP A 482 -1.49 -76.09 -18.95
C ASP A 482 -2.00 -76.02 -20.41
N GLU A 483 -3.15 -76.62 -20.73
CA GLU A 483 -3.75 -76.54 -22.08
C GLU A 483 -4.23 -75.13 -22.44
N VAL A 484 -4.83 -74.44 -21.47
CA VAL A 484 -5.33 -73.06 -21.65
C VAL A 484 -4.16 -72.10 -21.74
N VAL A 485 -3.11 -72.35 -20.96
CA VAL A 485 -1.82 -71.65 -21.11
C VAL A 485 -1.28 -71.84 -22.53
N GLY A 486 -1.31 -73.05 -23.08
CA GLY A 486 -0.89 -73.34 -24.46
C GLY A 486 -1.73 -72.61 -25.52
N GLU A 487 -3.06 -72.68 -25.44
CA GLU A 487 -3.98 -72.00 -26.37
C GLU A 487 -3.77 -70.47 -26.35
N TYR A 488 -3.73 -69.88 -25.15
CA TYR A 488 -3.60 -68.43 -25.00
C TYR A 488 -2.17 -67.95 -25.29
N ARG A 489 -1.14 -68.79 -25.15
CA ARG A 489 0.19 -68.51 -25.71
C ARG A 489 0.15 -68.44 -27.24
N GLY A 490 -0.59 -69.34 -27.89
CA GLY A 490 -0.84 -69.25 -29.33
C GLY A 490 -1.52 -67.93 -29.73
N LYS A 491 -2.57 -67.53 -29.00
CA LYS A 491 -3.25 -66.23 -29.18
C LYS A 491 -2.34 -65.05 -28.90
N LEU A 492 -1.53 -65.11 -27.85
CA LEU A 492 -0.56 -64.09 -27.49
C LEU A 492 0.43 -63.86 -28.65
N LYS A 493 0.92 -64.94 -29.27
CA LYS A 493 1.81 -64.85 -30.43
C LYS A 493 1.17 -64.10 -31.60
N LEU A 494 -0.10 -64.37 -31.89
CA LEU A 494 -0.85 -63.72 -32.96
C LEU A 494 -1.06 -62.24 -32.67
N VAL A 495 -1.54 -61.89 -31.47
CA VAL A 495 -1.82 -60.49 -31.12
C VAL A 495 -0.55 -59.65 -30.99
N LEU A 496 0.57 -60.23 -30.52
CA LEU A 496 1.89 -59.57 -30.52
C LEU A 496 2.34 -59.24 -31.95
N ALA A 497 2.18 -60.20 -32.89
CA ALA A 497 2.54 -59.99 -34.30
C ALA A 497 1.67 -58.90 -34.95
N GLU A 498 0.36 -58.95 -34.73
CA GLU A 498 -0.57 -57.96 -35.29
C GLU A 498 -0.35 -56.56 -34.71
N PHE A 499 -0.03 -56.47 -33.41
CA PHE A 499 0.33 -55.21 -32.78
C PHE A 499 1.60 -54.63 -33.41
N VAL A 500 2.67 -55.41 -33.54
CA VAL A 500 3.94 -54.94 -34.14
C VAL A 500 3.74 -54.50 -35.58
N GLN A 501 2.95 -55.22 -36.37
CA GLN A 501 2.64 -54.82 -37.74
C GLN A 501 1.85 -53.51 -37.78
N THR A 502 0.79 -53.39 -36.97
CA THR A 502 -0.05 -52.19 -36.94
C THR A 502 0.75 -50.97 -36.44
N GLU A 503 1.62 -51.15 -35.44
CA GLU A 503 2.45 -50.09 -34.87
C GLU A 503 3.44 -49.50 -35.88
N GLN A 504 3.98 -50.31 -36.79
CA GLN A 504 4.91 -49.86 -37.84
C GLN A 504 4.25 -48.87 -38.82
N GLU A 505 2.93 -48.91 -38.97
CA GLU A 505 2.19 -48.00 -39.84
C GLU A 505 1.91 -46.65 -39.18
N ILE A 506 1.90 -46.58 -37.84
CA ILE A 506 1.50 -45.39 -37.06
C ILE A 506 2.39 -44.17 -37.31
N PRO A 507 3.73 -44.26 -37.39
CA PRO A 507 4.55 -43.11 -37.73
C PRO A 507 4.18 -42.46 -39.06
N SER A 508 3.75 -43.24 -40.06
CA SER A 508 3.29 -42.68 -41.34
C SER A 508 1.95 -41.96 -41.22
N VAL A 509 1.04 -42.47 -40.37
CA VAL A 509 -0.25 -41.83 -40.06
C VAL A 509 -0.04 -40.50 -39.33
N LEU A 510 0.95 -40.43 -38.43
CA LEU A 510 1.26 -39.22 -37.65
C LEU A 510 2.05 -38.15 -38.42
N ASN A 511 2.71 -38.50 -39.52
CA ASN A 511 3.55 -37.58 -40.31
C ASN A 511 2.77 -36.78 -41.37
N ASP A 512 1.52 -37.15 -41.66
CA ASP A 512 0.63 -36.37 -42.51
C ASP A 512 -0.09 -35.30 -41.66
N VAL A 513 0.18 -34.02 -41.95
CA VAL A 513 -0.59 -32.80 -41.56
C VAL A 513 -0.02 -31.91 -40.41
N GLN A 514 -0.44 -30.64 -40.49
CA GLN A 514 0.11 -29.37 -40.03
C GLN A 514 0.40 -29.27 -38.52
N ILE A 515 1.54 -28.66 -38.18
CA ILE A 515 1.91 -28.30 -36.81
C ILE A 515 0.84 -27.36 -36.24
N ALA A 516 0.05 -27.85 -35.28
CA ALA A 516 -0.91 -27.04 -34.56
C ALA A 516 -0.17 -26.04 -33.64
N PRO A 517 -0.67 -24.81 -33.44
CA PRO A 517 -0.17 -23.94 -32.39
C PRO A 517 -0.28 -24.68 -31.04
N GLN A 518 0.76 -24.60 -30.21
CA GLN A 518 0.85 -25.28 -28.91
C GLN A 518 -0.47 -25.13 -28.14
N SER A 519 -1.29 -26.17 -28.18
CA SER A 519 -2.60 -26.21 -27.54
C SER A 519 -2.37 -26.33 -26.03
N GLU A 520 -2.97 -25.42 -25.26
CA GLU A 520 -3.19 -25.64 -23.83
C GLU A 520 -3.77 -27.05 -23.62
N LYS A 521 -3.37 -27.74 -22.54
CA LYS A 521 -3.89 -29.08 -22.20
C LYS A 521 -5.35 -29.00 -21.73
N THR A 522 -6.26 -28.67 -22.66
CA THR A 522 -7.70 -28.61 -22.45
C THR A 522 -8.36 -29.88 -22.98
N PHE A 523 -9.43 -30.31 -22.30
CA PHE A 523 -10.17 -31.53 -22.64
C PHE A 523 -11.18 -31.31 -23.77
N PHE A 524 -11.63 -30.07 -23.95
CA PHE A 524 -12.66 -29.66 -24.89
C PHE A 524 -12.13 -28.62 -25.89
N TYR A 525 -12.75 -28.59 -27.07
CA TYR A 525 -12.68 -27.46 -28.00
C TYR A 525 -13.34 -26.21 -27.40
N PRO A 526 -13.03 -25.00 -27.89
CA PRO A 526 -13.62 -23.77 -27.37
C PRO A 526 -15.15 -23.80 -27.40
N ILE A 527 -15.79 -23.53 -26.26
CA ILE A 527 -17.25 -23.55 -26.12
C ILE A 527 -17.75 -22.12 -25.93
N GLU A 528 -18.60 -21.65 -26.83
CA GLU A 528 -19.26 -20.35 -26.72
C GLU A 528 -20.39 -20.34 -25.69
N ASP A 529 -20.71 -19.17 -25.12
CA ASP A 529 -21.74 -19.04 -24.08
C ASP A 529 -23.13 -19.48 -24.57
N HIS A 530 -23.47 -19.23 -25.84
CA HIS A 530 -24.77 -19.63 -26.37
C HIS A 530 -24.90 -21.18 -26.44
N VAL A 531 -23.81 -21.88 -26.75
CA VAL A 531 -23.74 -23.34 -26.75
C VAL A 531 -23.83 -23.87 -25.33
N LEU A 532 -23.05 -23.33 -24.38
CA LEU A 532 -23.14 -23.69 -22.95
C LEU A 532 -24.56 -23.52 -22.40
N ASN A 533 -25.23 -22.42 -22.78
CA ASN A 533 -26.60 -22.17 -22.34
C ASN A 533 -27.61 -23.19 -22.88
N SER A 534 -27.35 -23.82 -24.02
CA SER A 534 -28.20 -24.84 -24.61
C SER A 534 -28.02 -26.25 -24.03
N MET A 535 -26.92 -26.50 -23.31
CA MET A 535 -26.58 -27.82 -22.76
C MET A 535 -27.49 -28.28 -21.61
N THR A 536 -27.67 -29.58 -21.48
CA THR A 536 -28.39 -30.19 -20.34
C THR A 536 -27.57 -30.08 -19.04
N GLY A 537 -28.22 -30.29 -17.89
CA GLY A 537 -27.52 -30.36 -16.61
C GLY A 537 -26.45 -31.44 -16.59
N ASP A 538 -26.73 -32.60 -17.20
CA ASP A 538 -25.81 -33.73 -17.27
C ASP A 538 -24.57 -33.45 -18.14
N GLN A 539 -24.74 -32.75 -19.26
CA GLN A 539 -23.63 -32.29 -20.10
C GLN A 539 -22.75 -31.28 -19.36
N LEU A 540 -23.36 -30.30 -18.69
CA LEU A 540 -22.63 -29.31 -17.90
C LEU A 540 -21.91 -29.96 -16.70
N ALA A 541 -22.55 -30.91 -16.03
CA ALA A 541 -21.94 -31.67 -14.95
C ALA A 541 -20.76 -32.52 -15.45
N THR A 542 -20.90 -33.17 -16.60
CA THR A 542 -19.81 -33.91 -17.26
C THR A 542 -18.62 -32.99 -17.57
N LEU A 543 -18.88 -31.79 -18.12
CA LEU A 543 -17.86 -30.76 -18.35
C LEU A 543 -17.12 -30.39 -17.06
N CYS A 544 -17.85 -30.04 -15.99
CA CYS A 544 -17.23 -29.65 -14.73
C CYS A 544 -16.38 -30.78 -14.13
N LEU A 545 -16.85 -32.02 -14.16
CA LEU A 545 -16.11 -33.17 -13.63
C LEU A 545 -14.84 -33.48 -14.44
N GLU A 546 -14.91 -33.29 -15.76
CA GLU A 546 -13.77 -33.49 -16.65
C GLU A 546 -12.70 -32.41 -16.44
N GLU A 547 -13.11 -31.15 -16.32
CA GLU A 547 -12.21 -30.01 -16.06
C GLU A 547 -11.44 -30.14 -14.74
N LEU A 548 -11.99 -30.85 -13.75
CA LEU A 548 -11.30 -31.15 -12.49
C LEU A 548 -10.15 -32.17 -12.62
N ASN A 549 -9.97 -32.79 -13.79
CA ASN A 549 -8.77 -33.58 -14.07
C ASN A 549 -7.55 -32.69 -14.34
N HIS A 550 -7.74 -31.40 -14.60
CA HIS A 550 -6.66 -30.45 -14.69
C HIS A 550 -6.25 -29.98 -13.27
N PRO A 551 -4.94 -29.83 -12.96
CA PRO A 551 -4.48 -29.45 -11.63
C PRO A 551 -4.94 -28.05 -11.19
N MET A 552 -5.34 -27.20 -12.14
CA MET A 552 -5.84 -25.85 -11.92
C MET A 552 -7.26 -25.70 -12.50
N PRO A 553 -8.16 -24.95 -11.84
CA PRO A 553 -9.47 -24.59 -12.40
C PRO A 553 -9.32 -23.96 -13.78
N SER A 554 -10.03 -24.46 -14.78
CA SER A 554 -10.03 -23.84 -16.11
C SER A 554 -11.00 -22.65 -16.19
N PRO A 555 -10.79 -21.73 -17.15
CA PRO A 555 -11.75 -20.66 -17.43
C PRO A 555 -13.15 -21.18 -17.79
N LEU A 556 -13.24 -22.40 -18.36
CA LEU A 556 -14.50 -23.02 -18.74
C LEU A 556 -15.34 -23.39 -17.51
N ILE A 557 -14.75 -24.09 -16.53
CA ILE A 557 -15.50 -24.42 -15.32
C ILE A 557 -15.88 -23.17 -14.53
N GLU A 558 -15.01 -22.16 -14.51
CA GLU A 558 -15.30 -20.86 -13.88
C GLU A 558 -16.51 -20.18 -14.52
N ARG A 559 -16.60 -20.14 -15.86
CA ARG A 559 -17.76 -19.60 -16.60
C ARG A 559 -19.05 -20.32 -16.25
N ILE A 560 -19.00 -21.65 -16.10
CA ILE A 560 -20.18 -22.46 -15.76
C ILE A 560 -20.64 -22.18 -14.32
N ILE A 561 -19.74 -22.22 -13.33
CA ILE A 561 -20.12 -22.08 -11.91
C ILE A 561 -20.43 -20.63 -11.49
N LYS A 562 -19.95 -19.63 -12.23
CA LYS A 562 -20.32 -18.21 -12.03
C LYS A 562 -21.70 -17.85 -12.55
N ASN A 563 -22.23 -18.63 -13.49
CA ASN A 563 -23.54 -18.37 -14.08
C ASN A 563 -24.60 -19.14 -13.28
N ASP A 564 -25.45 -18.43 -12.54
CA ASP A 564 -26.45 -19.03 -11.66
C ASP A 564 -27.39 -20.02 -12.37
N ALA A 565 -27.76 -19.74 -13.63
CA ALA A 565 -28.66 -20.61 -14.40
C ALA A 565 -27.97 -21.90 -14.88
N LEU A 566 -26.68 -21.83 -15.20
CA LEU A 566 -25.87 -23.02 -15.51
C LEU A 566 -25.59 -23.82 -14.24
N TRP A 567 -25.20 -23.15 -13.16
CA TRP A 567 -24.94 -23.77 -11.87
C TRP A 567 -26.16 -24.51 -11.32
N HIS A 568 -27.35 -23.93 -11.42
CA HIS A 568 -28.58 -24.60 -10.98
C HIS A 568 -28.75 -25.96 -11.67
N ARG A 569 -28.60 -26.00 -13.01
CA ARG A 569 -28.69 -27.24 -13.80
C ARG A 569 -27.61 -28.25 -13.42
N VAL A 570 -26.37 -27.80 -13.24
CA VAL A 570 -25.24 -28.65 -12.81
C VAL A 570 -25.50 -29.26 -11.43
N ASN A 571 -25.94 -28.44 -10.47
CA ASN A 571 -26.14 -28.90 -9.11
C ASN A 571 -27.35 -29.84 -9.00
N GLU A 572 -28.38 -29.63 -9.81
CA GLU A 572 -29.50 -30.57 -9.95
C GLU A 572 -29.02 -31.91 -10.51
N ALA A 573 -28.23 -31.89 -11.59
CA ALA A 573 -27.64 -33.10 -12.18
C ALA A 573 -26.76 -33.87 -11.18
N PHE A 574 -25.95 -33.18 -10.37
CA PHE A 574 -25.17 -33.83 -9.29
C PHE A 574 -26.03 -34.52 -8.23
N ASN A 575 -27.28 -34.08 -8.01
CA ASN A 575 -28.17 -34.68 -7.02
C ASN A 575 -28.91 -35.93 -7.54
N THR A 576 -28.87 -36.20 -8.85
CA THR A 576 -29.51 -37.41 -9.43
C THR A 576 -28.81 -38.71 -9.02
N GLY A 577 -27.50 -38.64 -8.74
CA GLY A 577 -26.67 -39.78 -8.40
C GLY A 577 -26.05 -40.50 -9.60
N GLU A 578 -26.35 -40.11 -10.84
CA GLU A 578 -25.83 -40.74 -12.07
C GLU A 578 -24.30 -40.72 -12.17
N PHE A 579 -23.64 -39.74 -11.54
CA PHE A 579 -22.19 -39.58 -11.52
C PHE A 579 -21.47 -40.41 -10.45
N ASN A 580 -22.18 -41.03 -9.50
CA ASN A 580 -21.57 -41.72 -8.36
C ASN A 580 -20.76 -42.97 -8.74
N GLY A 581 -21.08 -43.58 -9.89
CA GLY A 581 -20.39 -44.77 -10.39
C GLY A 581 -19.06 -44.49 -11.10
N ARG A 582 -18.65 -43.22 -11.25
CA ARG A 582 -17.36 -42.88 -11.86
C ARG A 582 -16.21 -43.27 -10.94
N ILE A 583 -15.09 -43.68 -11.54
CA ILE A 583 -13.90 -44.12 -10.80
C ILE A 583 -12.95 -42.97 -10.42
N ASP A 584 -13.17 -41.77 -10.96
CA ASP A 584 -12.30 -40.59 -10.82
C ASP A 584 -12.68 -39.73 -9.61
N ASP A 585 -13.06 -40.39 -8.51
CA ASP A 585 -13.51 -39.80 -7.25
C ASP A 585 -14.59 -38.70 -7.42
N PRO A 586 -15.76 -39.07 -7.95
CA PRO A 586 -16.82 -38.11 -8.26
C PRO A 586 -17.31 -37.37 -7.02
N VAL A 587 -17.30 -38.00 -5.84
CA VAL A 587 -17.77 -37.38 -4.59
C VAL A 587 -16.84 -36.23 -4.18
N ALA A 588 -15.53 -36.44 -4.19
CA ALA A 588 -14.57 -35.38 -3.89
C ALA A 588 -14.64 -34.26 -4.95
N LYS A 589 -14.76 -34.62 -6.24
CA LYS A 589 -14.89 -33.65 -7.32
C LYS A 589 -16.14 -32.78 -7.18
N ILE A 590 -17.32 -33.38 -6.98
CA ILE A 590 -18.58 -32.65 -6.78
C ILE A 590 -18.49 -31.73 -5.56
N THR A 591 -17.93 -32.22 -4.47
CA THR A 591 -17.72 -31.42 -3.25
C THR A 591 -16.83 -30.20 -3.53
N ARG A 592 -15.73 -30.40 -4.25
CA ARG A 592 -14.81 -29.34 -4.63
C ARG A 592 -15.45 -28.30 -5.55
N ILE A 593 -16.26 -28.72 -6.52
CA ILE A 593 -16.99 -27.81 -7.42
C ILE A 593 -17.98 -26.95 -6.62
N ARG A 594 -18.72 -27.55 -5.67
CA ARG A 594 -19.63 -26.82 -4.76
C ARG A 594 -18.88 -25.81 -3.89
N GLN A 595 -17.71 -26.18 -3.37
CA GLN A 595 -16.87 -25.27 -2.60
C GLN A 595 -16.37 -24.10 -3.46
N TRP A 596 -15.94 -24.35 -4.70
CA TRP A 596 -15.52 -23.29 -5.62
C TRP A 596 -16.65 -22.31 -5.93
N GLN A 597 -17.87 -22.82 -6.18
CA GLN A 597 -19.03 -21.97 -6.38
C GLN A 597 -19.34 -21.13 -5.14
N HIS A 598 -19.29 -21.73 -3.94
CA HIS A 598 -19.51 -21.00 -2.69
C HIS A 598 -18.45 -19.91 -2.46
N LEU A 599 -17.18 -20.22 -2.71
CA LEU A 599 -16.06 -19.27 -2.58
C LEU A 599 -16.21 -18.09 -3.56
N LEU A 600 -16.63 -18.36 -4.80
CA LEU A 600 -16.88 -17.31 -5.79
C LEU A 600 -18.01 -16.38 -5.36
N ASN A 601 -19.11 -16.93 -4.85
CA ASN A 601 -20.23 -16.12 -4.35
C ASN A 601 -19.83 -15.27 -3.14
N LEU A 602 -19.10 -15.84 -2.18
CA LEU A 602 -18.54 -15.10 -1.03
C LEU A 602 -17.60 -13.97 -1.49
N SER A 603 -16.75 -14.23 -2.49
CA SER A 603 -15.85 -13.22 -3.02
C SER A 603 -16.59 -12.06 -3.71
N ALA A 604 -17.68 -12.37 -4.44
CA ALA A 604 -18.50 -11.35 -5.11
C ALA A 604 -19.23 -10.46 -4.10
N GLU A 605 -19.80 -11.05 -3.04
CA GLU A 605 -20.47 -10.32 -1.96
C GLU A 605 -19.50 -9.42 -1.18
N ASN A 606 -18.32 -9.93 -0.85
CA ASN A 606 -17.30 -9.15 -0.14
C ASN A 606 -16.75 -8.01 -1.00
N ASN A 607 -16.51 -8.25 -2.29
CA ASN A 607 -16.07 -7.20 -3.23
C ASN A 607 -17.14 -6.12 -3.42
N ALA A 608 -18.43 -6.48 -3.45
CA ALA A 608 -19.52 -5.52 -3.54
C ALA A 608 -19.58 -4.62 -2.29
N ARG A 609 -19.47 -5.21 -1.09
CA ARG A 609 -19.42 -4.46 0.18
C ARG A 609 -18.21 -3.53 0.29
N LEU A 610 -17.03 -4.00 -0.13
CA LEU A 610 -15.81 -3.20 -0.12
C LEU A 610 -15.89 -2.03 -1.12
N LYS A 611 -16.51 -2.25 -2.29
CA LYS A 611 -16.76 -1.18 -3.27
C LYS A 611 -17.70 -0.12 -2.71
N GLU A 612 -18.78 -0.52 -2.06
CA GLU A 612 -19.73 0.40 -1.43
C GLU A 612 -19.08 1.25 -0.33
N GLN A 613 -18.24 0.64 0.52
CA GLN A 613 -17.47 1.36 1.54
C GLN A 613 -16.44 2.33 0.94
N ALA A 614 -15.77 1.94 -0.14
CA ALA A 614 -14.83 2.80 -0.86
C ALA A 614 -15.52 4.01 -1.51
N ASP A 615 -16.70 3.81 -2.10
CA ASP A 615 -17.50 4.88 -2.72
C ASP A 615 -18.08 5.85 -1.67
N GLU A 616 -18.41 5.37 -0.46
CA GLU A 616 -18.83 6.24 0.65
C GLU A 616 -17.66 7.08 1.18
N LEU A 617 -16.47 6.48 1.33
CA LEU A 617 -15.26 7.18 1.75
C LEU A 617 -14.84 8.25 0.73
N GLY A 618 -14.90 7.91 -0.57
CA GLY A 618 -14.63 8.86 -1.66
C GLY A 618 -15.53 10.08 -1.61
N ARG A 619 -16.85 9.89 -1.40
CA ARG A 619 -17.81 11.00 -1.28
C ARG A 619 -17.54 11.89 -0.07
N LYS A 620 -17.17 11.33 1.09
CA LYS A 620 -16.81 12.12 2.28
C LYS A 620 -15.54 12.94 2.04
N MET A 621 -14.54 12.36 1.39
CA MET A 621 -13.26 13.03 1.12
C MET A 621 -13.41 14.16 0.10
N GLU A 622 -14.21 13.97 -0.95
CA GLU A 622 -14.54 15.04 -1.90
C GLU A 622 -15.29 16.21 -1.25
N SER A 623 -16.17 15.94 -0.28
CA SER A 623 -16.85 16.99 0.48
C SER A 623 -15.86 17.82 1.30
N GLN A 624 -14.91 17.16 1.98
CA GLN A 624 -13.89 17.85 2.76
C GLN A 624 -12.94 18.68 1.88
N LEU A 625 -12.62 18.19 0.67
CA LEU A 625 -11.78 18.90 -0.29
C LEU A 625 -12.46 20.18 -0.79
N ARG A 626 -13.76 20.12 -1.10
CA ARG A 626 -14.57 21.30 -1.48
C ARG A 626 -14.59 22.35 -0.37
N ASP A 627 -14.85 21.95 0.87
CA ASP A 627 -14.87 22.87 2.02
C ASP A 627 -13.50 23.54 2.25
N MET A 628 -12.41 22.81 2.01
CA MET A 628 -11.05 23.33 2.16
C MET A 628 -10.67 24.30 1.03
N GLU A 629 -11.05 24.00 -0.20
CA GLU A 629 -10.87 24.90 -1.35
C GLU A 629 -11.60 26.24 -1.16
N GLU A 630 -12.79 26.21 -0.56
CA GLU A 630 -13.57 27.40 -0.25
C GLU A 630 -12.91 28.27 0.83
N ARG A 631 -12.36 27.65 1.89
CA ARG A 631 -11.56 28.37 2.91
C ARG A 631 -10.32 29.02 2.32
N ASN A 632 -9.60 28.32 1.45
CA ASN A 632 -8.40 28.85 0.78
C ASN A 632 -8.72 30.04 -0.13
N ARG A 633 -9.86 29.99 -0.84
CA ARG A 633 -10.31 31.10 -1.69
C ARG A 633 -10.63 32.35 -0.87
N LYS A 634 -11.24 32.17 0.31
CA LYS A 634 -11.53 33.27 1.23
C LYS A 634 -10.25 33.90 1.80
N LEU A 635 -9.28 33.07 2.20
CA LEU A 635 -8.00 33.54 2.73
C LEU A 635 -7.21 34.38 1.70
N LEU A 636 -7.21 33.98 0.42
CA LEU A 636 -6.57 34.74 -0.66
C LEU A 636 -7.19 36.12 -0.87
N SER A 637 -8.52 36.23 -0.79
CA SER A 637 -9.23 37.51 -0.88
C SER A 637 -8.87 38.47 0.27
N ASP A 638 -8.71 37.95 1.48
CA ASP A 638 -8.35 38.74 2.66
C ASP A 638 -6.90 39.27 2.55
N ILE A 639 -5.98 38.47 2.00
CA ILE A 639 -4.58 38.87 1.75
C ILE A 639 -4.49 40.01 0.72
N GLU A 640 -5.25 39.95 -0.38
CA GLU A 640 -5.25 41.02 -1.40
C GLU A 640 -5.75 42.35 -0.82
N THR A 641 -6.78 42.30 0.02
CA THR A 641 -7.37 43.48 0.66
C THR A 641 -6.37 44.12 1.64
N HIS A 642 -5.66 43.32 2.42
CA HIS A 642 -4.65 43.81 3.36
C HIS A 642 -3.44 44.45 2.66
N ASN A 643 -2.93 43.84 1.58
CA ASN A 643 -1.80 44.36 0.81
C ASN A 643 -2.07 45.73 0.19
N LYS A 644 -3.32 46.00 -0.20
CA LYS A 644 -3.73 47.31 -0.72
C LYS A 644 -3.65 48.39 0.37
N SER A 645 -4.16 48.11 1.57
CA SER A 645 -4.15 49.05 2.69
C SER A 645 -2.73 49.39 3.17
N HIS A 646 -1.79 48.43 3.13
CA HIS A 646 -0.39 48.67 3.50
C HIS A 646 0.30 49.67 2.56
N ARG A 647 0.10 49.54 1.24
CA ARG A 647 0.70 50.45 0.25
C ARG A 647 0.21 51.89 0.40
N GLU A 648 -1.07 52.07 0.72
CA GLU A 648 -1.66 53.39 0.93
C GLU A 648 -1.07 54.07 2.19
N ALA A 649 -0.81 53.32 3.26
CA ALA A 649 -0.17 53.82 4.47
C ALA A 649 1.31 54.21 4.27
N GLU A 650 2.08 53.43 3.49
CA GLU A 650 3.47 53.75 3.16
C GLU A 650 3.61 55.06 2.36
N GLN A 651 2.74 55.27 1.37
CA GLN A 651 2.75 56.49 0.56
C GLN A 651 2.45 57.74 1.40
N ALA A 652 1.50 57.66 2.33
CA ALA A 652 1.17 58.76 3.24
C ALA A 652 2.34 59.11 4.18
N ALA A 653 3.03 58.10 4.74
CA ALA A 653 4.18 58.31 5.61
C ALA A 653 5.38 58.95 4.88
N GLN A 654 5.58 58.62 3.61
CA GLN A 654 6.67 59.18 2.81
C GLN A 654 6.43 60.64 2.43
N SER A 655 5.18 61.01 2.13
CA SER A 655 4.79 62.40 1.86
C SER A 655 4.97 63.31 3.09
N LEU A 656 4.57 62.84 4.28
CA LEU A 656 4.73 63.61 5.52
C LEU A 656 6.21 63.86 5.88
N LYS A 657 7.11 62.90 5.59
CA LYS A 657 8.56 63.08 5.81
C LYS A 657 9.17 64.18 4.94
N GLN A 658 8.69 64.35 3.70
CA GLN A 658 9.19 65.39 2.80
C GLN A 658 8.77 66.79 3.27
N GLU A 659 7.53 66.96 3.72
CA GLU A 659 7.05 68.23 4.29
C GLU A 659 7.85 68.65 5.52
N LEU A 660 8.22 67.70 6.39
CA LEU A 660 9.01 67.96 7.59
C LEU A 660 10.43 68.46 7.28
N ALA A 661 11.08 67.90 6.25
CA ALA A 661 12.40 68.36 5.82
C ALA A 661 12.37 69.81 5.31
N GLN A 662 11.30 70.21 4.64
CA GLN A 662 11.14 71.57 4.11
C GLN A 662 10.93 72.60 5.22
N LEU A 663 10.06 72.31 6.19
CA LEU A 663 9.85 73.13 7.39
C LEU A 663 11.13 73.33 8.21
N GLY A 664 11.95 72.28 8.34
CA GLY A 664 13.24 72.36 9.04
C GLY A 664 14.24 73.32 8.40
N SER A 665 14.25 73.41 7.07
CA SER A 665 15.14 74.34 6.32
C SER A 665 14.75 75.81 6.51
N GLU A 666 13.45 76.12 6.55
CA GLU A 666 12.96 77.50 6.69
C GLU A 666 13.26 78.07 8.08
N ILE A 667 13.18 77.25 9.13
CA ILE A 667 13.54 77.67 10.50
C ILE A 667 15.03 78.03 10.60
N ALA A 668 15.92 77.27 9.94
CA ALA A 668 17.36 77.50 10.00
C ALA A 668 17.78 78.84 9.35
N ASP A 669 17.15 79.23 8.25
CA ASP A 669 17.45 80.49 7.56
C ASP A 669 17.05 81.71 8.40
N LEU A 670 15.87 81.65 9.03
CA LEU A 670 15.38 82.73 9.90
C LEU A 670 16.28 82.94 11.12
N GLN A 671 16.85 81.88 11.71
CA GLN A 671 17.79 81.99 12.83
C GLN A 671 19.07 82.76 12.46
N GLN A 672 19.56 82.59 11.24
CA GLN A 672 20.78 83.26 10.78
C GLN A 672 20.55 84.76 10.53
N GLN A 673 19.36 85.14 10.06
CA GLN A 673 18.99 86.55 9.85
C GLN A 673 18.91 87.30 11.19
N ILE A 674 18.38 86.66 12.23
CA ILE A 674 18.25 87.21 13.58
C ILE A 674 19.62 87.53 14.21
N LEU A 675 20.60 86.62 14.09
CA LEU A 675 21.94 86.81 14.63
C LEU A 675 22.67 88.01 14.00
N THR A 676 22.49 88.20 12.70
CA THR A 676 23.15 89.28 11.93
C THR A 676 22.66 90.66 12.38
N ILE A 677 21.35 90.83 12.59
CA ILE A 677 20.75 92.11 13.03
C ILE A 677 21.27 92.53 14.41
N LYS A 678 21.40 91.57 15.34
CA LYS A 678 21.86 91.82 16.71
C LYS A 678 23.32 92.31 16.79
N ALA A 679 24.19 91.81 15.91
CA ALA A 679 25.60 92.20 15.90
C ALA A 679 25.84 93.64 15.41
N THR A 680 25.11 94.07 14.39
CA THR A 680 25.27 95.40 13.78
C THR A 680 24.83 96.52 14.73
N ALA A 681 23.73 96.34 15.46
CA ALA A 681 23.23 97.37 16.39
C ALA A 681 24.21 97.66 17.54
N LYS A 682 24.90 96.64 18.07
CA LYS A 682 25.84 96.80 19.19
C LYS A 682 27.09 97.59 18.81
N LYS A 683 27.67 97.33 17.63
CA LYS A 683 28.92 97.96 17.19
C LYS A 683 28.78 99.47 17.00
N THR A 684 27.67 99.94 16.45
CA THR A 684 27.42 101.36 16.16
C THR A 684 27.29 102.21 17.43
N SER A 685 26.76 101.65 18.52
CA SER A 685 26.61 102.37 19.81
C SER A 685 27.96 102.64 20.49
N GLU A 686 28.91 101.70 20.41
CA GLU A 686 30.20 101.79 21.11
C GLU A 686 31.16 102.83 20.51
N ASP A 687 31.04 103.12 19.20
CA ASP A 687 31.91 104.08 18.51
C ASP A 687 31.57 105.55 18.82
N TYR A 688 30.28 105.89 18.97
CA TYR A 688 29.85 107.26 19.29
C TYR A 688 30.23 107.69 20.72
N GLU A 689 30.21 106.77 21.70
CA GLU A 689 30.58 107.09 23.09
C GLU A 689 32.06 107.45 23.24
N LYS A 690 32.94 106.81 22.47
CA LYS A 690 34.38 107.11 22.50
C LYS A 690 34.69 108.49 21.94
N GLN A 691 34.02 108.92 20.87
CA GLN A 691 34.26 110.22 20.26
C GLN A 691 33.83 111.38 21.17
N LEU A 692 32.67 111.25 21.84
CA LEU A 692 32.12 112.28 22.72
C LEU A 692 33.02 112.55 23.95
N SER A 693 33.55 111.49 24.57
CA SER A 693 34.49 111.61 25.70
C SER A 693 35.79 112.32 25.32
N SER A 694 36.25 112.18 24.08
CA SER A 694 37.52 112.74 23.63
C SER A 694 37.45 114.27 23.47
N LEU A 695 36.35 114.77 22.90
CA LEU A 695 36.14 116.21 22.67
C LEU A 695 35.89 116.98 23.98
N GLN A 696 35.23 116.37 24.97
CA GLN A 696 34.98 117.01 26.27
C GLN A 696 36.27 117.34 27.03
N LYS A 697 37.24 116.40 27.05
CA LYS A 697 38.54 116.62 27.70
C LYS A 697 39.33 117.78 27.09
N LEU A 698 39.23 117.99 25.78
CA LEU A 698 39.96 119.06 25.08
C LEU A 698 39.37 120.46 25.39
N ARG A 699 38.06 120.55 25.57
CA ARG A 699 37.38 121.80 25.98
C ARG A 699 37.81 122.24 27.38
N GLU A 700 37.89 121.32 28.34
CA GLU A 700 38.31 121.62 29.72
C GLU A 700 39.74 122.16 29.79
N ALA A 701 40.65 121.64 28.97
CA ALA A 701 42.03 122.14 28.89
C ALA A 701 42.09 123.62 28.45
N LYS A 702 41.25 124.01 27.48
CA LYS A 702 41.18 125.40 26.98
C LYS A 702 40.56 126.37 27.98
N ASP A 703 39.68 125.90 28.87
CA ASP A 703 39.15 126.72 29.96
C ASP A 703 40.22 127.14 30.97
N LYS A 704 41.15 126.23 31.27
CA LYS A 704 42.25 126.50 32.20
C LYS A 704 43.22 127.54 31.63
N GLU A 705 43.58 127.42 30.35
CA GLU A 705 44.47 128.34 29.63
C GLU A 705 43.92 129.79 29.63
N LEU A 706 42.62 129.95 29.45
CA LEU A 706 41.97 131.27 29.42
C LEU A 706 41.99 131.99 30.78
N MET A 707 41.90 131.24 31.89
CA MET A 707 41.91 131.79 33.24
C MET A 707 43.28 132.33 33.66
N GLU A 708 44.35 131.64 33.29
CA GLU A 708 45.73 132.05 33.60
C GLU A 708 46.10 133.35 32.87
N LEU A 709 45.82 133.46 31.57
CA LEU A 709 46.09 134.67 30.77
C LEU A 709 45.32 135.89 31.27
N SER A 710 44.05 135.72 31.68
CA SER A 710 43.24 136.83 32.20
C SER A 710 43.79 137.41 33.49
N THR A 711 44.42 136.59 34.34
CA THR A 711 44.97 137.03 35.62
C THR A 711 46.20 137.92 35.42
N GLN A 712 47.08 137.57 34.47
CA GLN A 712 48.30 138.32 34.18
C GLN A 712 48.00 139.73 33.62
N VAL A 713 46.99 139.88 32.76
CA VAL A 713 46.59 141.18 32.18
C VAL A 713 46.11 142.16 33.26
N VAL A 714 45.40 141.67 34.29
CA VAL A 714 44.89 142.52 35.38
C VAL A 714 46.04 143.07 36.22
N GLN A 715 47.02 142.22 36.54
CA GLN A 715 48.13 142.58 37.42
C GLN A 715 49.02 143.69 36.82
N LEU A 716 49.35 143.59 35.53
CA LEU A 716 50.15 144.60 34.82
C LEU A 716 49.45 145.97 34.69
N ARG A 717 48.11 146.00 34.65
CA ARG A 717 47.36 147.27 34.58
C ARG A 717 47.44 148.07 35.88
N GLU A 718 47.51 147.39 37.02
CA GLU A 718 47.59 148.04 38.33
C GLU A 718 48.94 148.74 38.51
N GLU A 719 50.04 148.09 38.14
CA GLU A 719 51.40 148.65 38.22
C GLU A 719 51.59 149.91 37.36
N ASN A 720 51.01 149.94 36.15
CA ASN A 720 51.10 151.09 35.25
C ASN A 720 50.35 152.32 35.80
N ARG A 721 49.37 152.10 36.68
CA ARG A 721 48.59 153.17 37.31
C ARG A 721 49.41 153.91 38.37
N THR A 722 50.23 153.19 39.14
CA THR A 722 51.10 153.74 40.19
C THR A 722 52.19 154.62 39.60
N LEU A 723 52.88 154.15 38.55
CA LEU A 723 53.97 154.90 37.89
C LEU A 723 53.52 156.25 37.32
N ARG A 724 52.29 156.34 36.81
CA ARG A 724 51.73 157.62 36.29
C ARG A 724 51.53 158.68 37.38
N SER A 725 51.29 158.27 38.63
CA SER A 725 51.12 159.19 39.74
C SER A 725 52.43 159.90 40.11
N ASP A 726 53.57 159.22 40.00
CA ASP A 726 54.87 159.76 40.41
C ASP A 726 55.42 160.80 39.42
N VAL A 727 55.15 160.62 38.12
CA VAL A 727 55.51 161.60 37.07
C VAL A 727 54.78 162.94 37.27
N SER A 728 53.54 162.92 37.78
CA SER A 728 52.76 164.14 38.02
C SER A 728 53.38 165.02 39.11
N LYS A 729 53.93 164.43 40.18
CA LYS A 729 54.47 165.18 41.31
C LYS A 729 55.78 165.92 40.98
N GLN A 730 56.64 165.35 40.13
CA GLN A 730 57.88 166.02 39.73
C GLN A 730 57.67 167.14 38.71
N SER A 731 56.58 167.11 37.93
CA SER A 731 56.25 168.15 36.95
C SER A 731 55.96 169.51 37.60
N ASP A 732 55.32 169.52 38.77
CA ASP A 732 54.91 170.77 39.45
C ASP A 732 56.10 171.55 40.04
N GLY A 733 57.19 170.87 40.41
CA GLY A 733 58.43 171.51 40.88
C GLY A 733 59.19 172.26 39.79
N LYS A 734 59.07 171.82 38.52
CA LYS A 734 59.73 172.45 37.37
C LYS A 734 59.17 173.85 37.07
N ALA A 735 57.87 174.05 37.24
CA ALA A 735 57.20 175.32 36.95
C ALA A 735 57.63 176.47 37.89
N LEU A 736 57.93 176.15 39.16
CA LEU A 736 58.45 177.13 40.14
C LEU A 736 59.89 177.57 39.84
N ALA A 737 60.72 176.67 39.31
CA ALA A 737 62.11 176.97 38.97
C ALA A 737 62.26 177.84 37.70
N GLU A 738 61.40 177.64 36.70
CA GLU A 738 61.41 178.46 35.47
C GLU A 738 61.06 179.93 35.74
N GLN A 739 60.28 180.23 36.79
CA GLN A 739 59.91 181.60 37.17
C GLN A 739 61.11 182.37 37.79
N SER A 740 61.98 181.69 38.53
CA SER A 740 63.21 182.28 39.09
C SER A 740 64.25 182.63 38.02
N VAL A 741 64.35 181.81 36.96
CA VAL A 741 65.28 182.02 35.84
C VAL A 741 64.95 183.29 35.03
N VAL A 742 63.68 183.68 34.96
CA VAL A 742 63.26 184.91 34.26
C VAL A 742 63.71 186.16 35.02
N SER A 743 63.58 186.19 36.35
CA SER A 743 64.05 187.34 37.16
C SER A 743 65.58 187.50 37.13
N LEU A 744 66.33 186.39 37.11
CA LEU A 744 67.79 186.41 37.03
C LEU A 744 68.31 186.92 35.68
N LYS A 745 67.56 186.70 34.59
CA LYS A 745 67.90 187.26 33.26
C LYS A 745 67.76 188.78 33.21
N GLU A 746 66.75 189.35 33.87
CA GLU A 746 66.54 190.80 33.92
C GLU A 746 67.66 191.51 34.71
N GLU A 747 68.16 190.86 35.76
CA GLU A 747 69.20 191.42 36.63
C GLU A 747 70.59 191.38 35.97
N ILE A 748 70.90 190.31 35.22
CA ILE A 748 72.12 190.21 34.40
C ILE A 748 72.12 191.24 33.27
N GLN A 749 70.97 191.47 32.61
CA GLN A 749 70.84 192.48 31.56
C GLN A 749 71.07 193.89 32.11
N LYS A 750 70.51 194.20 33.28
CA LYS A 750 70.67 195.51 33.94
C LYS A 750 72.14 195.79 34.32
N GLN A 751 72.90 194.76 34.70
CA GLN A 751 74.33 194.88 34.99
C GLN A 751 75.18 194.98 33.72
N GLN A 752 74.77 194.35 32.60
CA GLN A 752 75.41 194.54 31.29
C GLN A 752 75.17 195.95 30.73
N ASP A 753 73.96 196.48 30.86
CA ASP A 753 73.60 197.83 30.40
C ASP A 753 74.37 198.91 31.18
N GLN A 754 74.61 198.71 32.49
CA GLN A 754 75.47 199.59 33.29
C GLN A 754 76.94 199.56 32.86
N MET A 755 77.42 198.40 32.39
CA MET A 755 78.80 198.26 31.90
C MET A 755 79.00 198.95 30.54
N GLU A 756 78.01 198.86 29.65
CA GLU A 756 78.02 199.57 28.36
C GLU A 756 77.85 201.09 28.52
N GLU A 757 77.05 201.55 29.48
CA GLU A 757 76.88 202.98 29.81
C GLU A 757 78.19 203.59 30.34
N LEU A 758 78.93 202.87 31.19
CA LEU A 758 80.26 203.30 31.63
C LEU A 758 81.28 203.35 30.47
N GLN A 759 81.24 202.39 29.54
CA GLN A 759 82.08 202.42 28.34
C GLN A 759 81.70 203.56 27.38
N ARG A 760 80.40 203.91 27.27
CA ARG A 760 79.91 205.07 26.50
C ARG A 760 80.30 206.41 27.13
N GLN A 761 80.26 206.54 28.45
CA GLN A 761 80.65 207.78 29.13
C GLN A 761 82.15 208.05 29.00
N VAL A 762 83.00 207.02 29.09
CA VAL A 762 84.44 207.14 28.82
C VAL A 762 84.71 207.50 27.36
N ALA A 763 83.96 206.95 26.41
CA ALA A 763 84.05 207.32 24.99
C ALA A 763 83.51 208.74 24.69
N ALA A 764 82.49 209.21 25.42
CA ALA A 764 81.91 210.54 25.27
C ALA A 764 82.84 211.65 25.79
N GLN A 765 83.58 211.43 26.88
CA GLN A 765 84.62 212.36 27.33
C GLN A 765 85.78 212.47 26.33
N ILE A 766 86.13 211.38 25.65
CA ILE A 766 87.13 211.38 24.56
C ILE A 766 86.63 212.20 23.34
N ALA A 767 85.33 212.25 23.06
CA ALA A 767 84.76 213.02 21.96
C ALA A 767 84.55 214.52 22.30
N GLN A 768 84.06 214.83 23.51
CA GLN A 768 83.81 216.21 23.94
C GLN A 768 85.11 217.03 24.03
N LEU A 769 86.22 216.41 24.42
CA LEU A 769 87.54 217.06 24.41
C LEU A 769 88.11 217.27 22.99
N GLN A 770 87.66 216.50 22.00
CA GLN A 770 87.99 216.74 20.59
C GLN A 770 87.10 217.84 19.98
N GLU A 771 85.86 217.98 20.44
CA GLU A 771 84.92 219.00 19.97
C GLU A 771 85.24 220.40 20.51
N GLU A 772 85.59 220.52 21.81
CA GLU A 772 85.97 221.82 22.40
C GLU A 772 87.26 222.39 21.81
N ASN A 773 88.22 221.57 21.40
CA ASN A 773 89.39 222.11 20.69
C ASN A 773 89.11 222.41 19.21
N GLY A 774 88.11 221.77 18.61
CA GLY A 774 87.56 222.20 17.33
C GLY A 774 86.84 223.55 17.41
N THR A 775 86.19 223.85 18.53
CA THR A 775 85.45 225.11 18.72
C THR A 775 86.39 226.32 18.87
N LEU A 776 87.67 226.11 19.19
CA LEU A 776 88.71 227.14 19.15
C LEU A 776 89.20 227.52 17.74
N ARG A 777 88.69 226.87 16.69
CA ARG A 777 89.03 227.22 15.31
C ARG A 777 88.20 228.34 14.68
N SER A 778 87.04 228.77 15.19
CA SER A 778 86.14 229.61 14.35
C SER A 778 85.98 231.08 14.75
N GLU A 779 86.29 231.49 15.98
CA GLU A 779 85.83 232.81 16.47
C GLU A 779 86.90 233.91 16.66
N VAL A 780 88.20 233.71 16.34
CA VAL A 780 89.20 234.80 16.57
C VAL A 780 90.06 235.20 15.35
N SER A 781 89.41 235.51 14.25
CA SER A 781 89.90 236.50 13.28
C SER A 781 88.62 237.15 12.75
N LYS A 782 88.16 238.33 13.18
CA LYS A 782 88.81 239.61 13.60
C LYS A 782 87.77 240.41 14.44
N GLN A 783 88.02 241.32 15.38
CA GLN A 783 89.19 241.92 16.06
C GLN A 783 88.93 241.89 17.59
N SER A 784 89.90 241.98 18.51
CA SER A 784 91.34 241.83 18.42
C SER A 784 91.76 240.70 19.35
N ASP A 785 92.50 239.74 18.80
CA ASP A 785 93.34 238.72 19.42
C ASP A 785 93.53 238.90 20.93
N GLY A 786 93.30 237.94 21.81
CA GLY A 786 93.00 236.53 21.70
C GLY A 786 93.16 235.94 23.12
N LYS A 787 93.01 234.61 23.20
CA LYS A 787 93.75 233.61 24.02
C LYS A 787 94.40 234.04 25.37
N ASP A 788 94.39 233.24 26.44
CA ASP A 788 94.63 231.79 26.49
C ASP A 788 94.08 231.12 27.77
N LEU A 789 94.06 229.79 27.67
CA LEU A 789 93.47 228.74 28.50
C LEU A 789 94.57 227.80 29.06
N ALA A 790 94.14 226.83 29.85
CA ALA A 790 94.71 225.48 29.99
C ALA A 790 95.96 225.28 30.88
N GLU A 791 95.69 225.05 32.17
CA GLU A 791 96.41 224.18 33.12
C GLU A 791 95.80 224.56 34.48
N GLN A 792 95.11 223.72 35.22
CA GLN A 792 95.72 222.55 35.86
C GLN A 792 94.65 221.70 36.55
N ASP A 793 93.60 221.40 35.79
CA ASP A 793 92.68 220.26 35.92
C ASP A 793 93.39 218.88 35.98
N ILE A 794 94.73 218.87 35.92
CA ILE A 794 95.59 217.69 35.77
C ILE A 794 95.90 216.99 37.11
N ILE A 795 95.66 217.61 38.27
CA ILE A 795 95.92 216.97 39.58
C ILE A 795 94.69 216.17 40.11
N SER A 796 93.44 216.54 39.79
CA SER A 796 92.22 215.87 40.30
C SER A 796 91.90 214.52 39.62
N LEU A 797 92.33 214.34 38.35
CA LEU A 797 92.07 213.13 37.56
C LEU A 797 92.84 211.89 38.04
N LYS A 798 93.90 212.07 38.85
CA LYS A 798 94.71 210.95 39.35
C LYS A 798 94.10 210.21 40.55
N GLU A 799 93.19 210.82 41.31
CA GLU A 799 92.60 210.19 42.51
C GLU A 799 91.33 209.35 42.21
N GLU A 800 90.54 209.65 41.17
CA GLU A 800 89.34 208.84 40.78
C GLU A 800 89.68 207.46 40.21
N ILE A 801 90.81 207.33 39.48
CA ILE A 801 91.24 206.05 38.87
C ILE A 801 91.59 205.01 39.95
N GLN A 802 92.07 205.44 41.12
CA GLN A 802 92.48 204.53 42.19
C GLN A 802 91.27 203.97 42.98
N GLN A 803 90.11 204.64 42.95
CA GLN A 803 88.87 204.19 43.60
C GLN A 803 88.10 203.13 42.75
N GLN A 804 88.25 203.16 41.42
CA GLN A 804 87.62 202.19 40.53
C GLN A 804 88.27 200.79 40.57
N GLN A 805 89.55 200.69 40.94
CA GLN A 805 90.25 199.40 41.05
C GLN A 805 89.78 198.53 42.24
N GLY A 806 89.23 199.11 43.31
CA GLY A 806 88.69 198.35 44.45
C GLY A 806 87.30 197.73 44.22
N ILE A 807 86.52 198.22 43.25
CA ILE A 807 85.17 197.73 42.95
C ILE A 807 85.23 196.45 42.09
N VAL A 808 86.24 196.32 41.23
CA VAL A 808 86.42 195.18 40.32
C VAL A 808 86.69 193.87 41.08
N GLU A 809 87.46 193.91 42.16
CA GLU A 809 87.73 192.70 42.97
C GLU A 809 86.49 192.16 43.69
N THR A 810 85.50 193.01 44.00
CA THR A 810 84.28 192.61 44.72
C THR A 810 83.26 191.92 43.79
N LEU A 811 83.22 192.31 42.51
CA LEU A 811 82.36 191.69 41.50
C LEU A 811 82.84 190.30 41.09
N GLN A 812 84.16 190.04 41.16
CA GLN A 812 84.75 188.74 40.80
C GLN A 812 84.33 187.61 41.77
N GLN A 813 84.05 187.92 43.05
CA GLN A 813 83.59 186.92 44.04
C GLN A 813 82.11 186.54 43.91
N GLN A 814 81.26 187.42 43.34
CA GLN A 814 79.83 187.13 43.20
C GLN A 814 79.51 186.20 42.02
N LEU A 815 80.39 186.13 41.01
CA LEU A 815 80.19 185.30 39.82
C LEU A 815 80.33 183.79 40.10
N SER A 816 81.25 183.38 41.00
CA SER A 816 81.51 181.95 41.26
C SER A 816 80.40 181.25 42.05
N ALA A 817 79.65 181.99 42.89
CA ALA A 817 78.51 181.45 43.63
C ALA A 817 77.31 181.13 42.73
N LYS A 818 77.18 181.81 41.58
CA LYS A 818 76.05 181.63 40.65
C LYS A 818 76.25 180.47 39.68
N GLU A 819 77.48 180.04 39.41
CA GLU A 819 77.76 178.88 38.54
C GLU A 819 77.41 177.53 39.22
N GLN A 820 77.48 177.44 40.55
CA GLN A 820 77.12 176.22 41.29
C GLN A 820 75.61 175.92 41.29
N GLU A 821 74.76 176.96 41.25
CA GLU A 821 73.30 176.81 41.29
C GLU A 821 72.74 176.22 39.98
N ASN A 822 73.41 176.45 38.83
CA ASN A 822 72.98 175.96 37.52
C ASN A 822 73.26 174.45 37.31
N SER A 823 74.21 173.88 38.05
CA SER A 823 74.56 172.46 38.01
C SER A 823 73.43 171.56 38.57
N LEU A 824 72.81 171.98 39.67
CA LEU A 824 71.78 171.19 40.37
C LEU A 824 70.48 171.05 39.56
N LEU A 825 70.13 172.06 38.76
CA LEU A 825 68.90 172.08 37.96
C LEU A 825 68.96 171.08 36.79
N ASN A 826 70.13 170.87 36.19
CA ASN A 826 70.30 169.92 35.08
C ASN A 826 70.15 168.46 35.52
N ALA A 827 70.44 168.12 36.77
CA ALA A 827 70.28 166.77 37.29
C ALA A 827 68.80 166.34 37.40
N GLN A 828 67.90 167.26 37.79
CA GLN A 828 66.47 166.96 37.95
C GLN A 828 65.74 166.71 36.62
N ILE A 829 66.23 167.30 35.51
CA ILE A 829 65.62 167.12 34.18
C ILE A 829 65.84 165.70 33.62
N GLN A 830 66.94 165.04 33.98
CA GLN A 830 67.26 163.68 33.52
C GLN A 830 66.35 162.61 34.14
N GLU A 831 66.00 162.74 35.43
CA GLU A 831 65.20 161.75 36.17
C GLU A 831 63.76 161.64 35.63
N ILE A 832 63.15 162.76 35.26
CA ILE A 832 61.81 162.80 34.63
C ILE A 832 61.78 162.06 33.29
N LYS A 833 62.90 162.00 32.57
CA LYS A 833 62.97 161.36 31.25
C LYS A 833 62.92 159.82 31.36
N GLN A 834 63.60 159.24 32.35
CA GLN A 834 63.64 157.79 32.56
C GLN A 834 62.28 157.20 32.98
N LEU A 835 61.51 157.90 33.82
CA LEU A 835 60.19 157.42 34.26
C LEU A 835 59.17 157.33 33.13
N LYS A 836 59.26 158.18 32.10
CA LYS A 836 58.36 158.14 30.94
C LYS A 836 58.60 156.91 30.06
N GLU A 837 59.84 156.48 29.88
CA GLU A 837 60.17 155.31 29.06
C GLU A 837 59.66 153.99 29.67
N GLN A 838 59.65 153.87 31.01
CA GLN A 838 59.11 152.69 31.69
C GLN A 838 57.59 152.51 31.51
N ILE A 839 56.83 153.61 31.48
CA ILE A 839 55.37 153.58 31.29
C ILE A 839 55.00 153.05 29.89
N ASP A 840 55.75 153.45 28.86
CA ASP A 840 55.49 153.02 27.47
C ASP A 840 55.82 151.53 27.25
N ALA A 841 56.88 151.01 27.88
CA ALA A 841 57.23 149.60 27.82
C ALA A 841 56.11 148.69 28.38
N GLN A 842 55.57 149.03 29.57
CA GLN A 842 54.48 148.25 30.19
C GLN A 842 53.18 148.30 29.37
N LYS A 843 52.91 149.41 28.67
CA LYS A 843 51.70 149.57 27.85
C LYS A 843 51.68 148.60 26.67
N ASN A 844 52.83 148.35 26.04
CA ASN A 844 52.95 147.40 24.93
C ASN A 844 52.72 145.95 25.39
N GLN A 845 53.25 145.58 26.56
CA GLN A 845 53.10 144.22 27.09
C GLN A 845 51.64 143.85 27.40
N ILE A 846 50.84 144.81 27.90
CA ILE A 846 49.38 144.62 28.12
C ILE A 846 48.64 144.38 26.80
N GLY A 847 49.09 145.02 25.70
CA GLY A 847 48.52 144.83 24.36
C GLY A 847 48.66 143.39 23.87
N THR A 848 49.87 142.84 23.89
CA THR A 848 50.16 141.49 23.39
C THR A 848 49.40 140.39 24.14
N LEU A 849 49.33 140.47 25.47
CA LEU A 849 48.59 139.48 26.28
C LEU A 849 47.07 139.54 26.03
N SER A 850 46.53 140.72 25.72
CA SER A 850 45.10 140.88 25.43
C SER A 850 44.68 140.19 24.11
N GLU A 851 45.55 140.15 23.10
CA GLU A 851 45.30 139.45 21.83
C GLU A 851 45.30 137.92 22.00
N GLN A 852 46.23 137.38 22.79
CA GLN A 852 46.28 135.95 23.08
C GLN A 852 45.00 135.45 23.75
N LEU A 853 44.45 136.24 24.68
CA LEU A 853 43.22 135.93 25.40
C LEU A 853 42.00 135.84 24.45
N LEU A 854 41.93 136.69 23.42
CA LEU A 854 40.88 136.62 22.39
C LEU A 854 40.95 135.35 21.55
N LYS A 855 42.16 134.90 21.19
CA LYS A 855 42.35 133.69 20.37
C LYS A 855 41.89 132.42 21.09
N VAL A 856 42.30 132.23 22.34
CA VAL A 856 41.90 131.06 23.15
C VAL A 856 40.37 131.03 23.36
N ARG A 857 39.73 132.20 23.47
CA ARG A 857 38.27 132.31 23.59
C ARG A 857 37.54 131.79 22.36
N ALA A 858 38.04 132.10 21.16
CA ALA A 858 37.44 131.64 19.90
C ALA A 858 37.57 130.11 19.74
N GLU A 859 38.73 129.54 20.07
CA GLU A 859 38.99 128.09 20.00
C GLU A 859 38.02 127.29 20.91
N LYS A 860 37.78 127.76 22.14
CA LYS A 860 36.81 127.14 23.06
C LYS A 860 35.39 127.13 22.48
N GLN A 861 34.98 128.20 21.81
CA GLN A 861 33.63 128.33 21.27
C GLN A 861 33.40 127.36 20.10
N ALA A 862 34.39 127.18 19.23
CA ALA A 862 34.34 126.18 18.15
C ALA A 862 34.19 124.75 18.69
N LEU A 863 34.96 124.37 19.73
CA LEU A 863 34.86 123.06 20.39
C LEU A 863 33.47 122.79 20.99
N THR A 864 32.80 123.83 21.49
CA THR A 864 31.46 123.69 22.09
C THR A 864 30.43 123.32 21.03
N LEU A 865 30.50 123.90 19.83
CA LEU A 865 29.59 123.60 18.71
C LEU A 865 29.79 122.18 18.15
N SER A 866 31.04 121.71 18.05
CA SER A 866 31.32 120.34 17.58
C SER A 866 30.78 119.25 18.53
N ILE A 867 30.73 119.52 19.84
CA ILE A 867 30.15 118.59 20.83
C ILE A 867 28.62 118.50 20.66
N GLU A 868 27.94 119.62 20.37
CA GLU A 868 26.49 119.62 20.12
C GLU A 868 26.11 118.82 18.86
N GLN A 869 26.81 119.05 17.73
CA GLN A 869 26.52 118.34 16.48
C GLN A 869 26.64 116.81 16.62
N LEU A 870 27.69 116.32 17.29
CA LEU A 870 27.90 114.89 17.52
C LEU A 870 26.82 114.29 18.43
N GLY A 871 26.26 115.09 19.35
CA GLY A 871 25.14 114.69 20.21
C GLY A 871 23.80 114.58 19.50
N ASP A 872 23.60 115.29 18.39
CA ASP A 872 22.40 115.17 17.54
C ASP A 872 22.49 113.93 16.63
N GLU A 873 23.65 113.62 16.06
CA GLU A 873 23.86 112.42 15.24
C GLU A 873 23.65 111.11 16.03
N LYS A 874 24.10 111.06 17.29
CA LYS A 874 23.85 109.92 18.19
C LYS A 874 22.34 109.66 18.37
N ARG A 875 21.55 110.71 18.58
CA ARG A 875 20.09 110.61 18.77
C ARG A 875 19.36 110.14 17.52
N ALA A 876 19.80 110.54 16.33
CA ALA A 876 19.24 110.04 15.07
C ALA A 876 19.48 108.53 14.87
N THR A 877 20.67 108.05 15.27
CA THR A 877 21.04 106.63 15.12
C THR A 877 20.33 105.74 16.15
N GLU A 878 20.09 106.24 17.37
CA GLU A 878 19.28 105.56 18.38
C GLU A 878 17.82 105.34 17.93
N ALA A 879 17.28 106.22 17.07
CA ALA A 879 15.95 106.02 16.49
C ALA A 879 15.90 104.87 15.48
N GLN A 880 16.95 104.70 14.65
CA GLN A 880 17.07 103.54 13.73
C GLN A 880 17.24 102.21 14.47
N ALA A 881 17.90 102.21 15.65
CA ALA A 881 18.04 101.01 16.47
C ALA A 881 16.69 100.46 16.96
N LYS A 882 15.73 101.34 17.31
CA LYS A 882 14.37 100.93 17.73
C LYS A 882 13.56 100.26 16.61
N GLU A 883 13.77 100.68 15.36
CA GLU A 883 13.11 100.05 14.21
C GLU A 883 13.64 98.63 13.94
N LEU A 884 14.95 98.41 14.14
CA LEU A 884 15.56 97.09 14.06
C LEU A 884 15.11 96.16 15.21
N GLU A 885 14.89 96.67 16.42
CA GLU A 885 14.32 95.90 17.53
C GLU A 885 12.89 95.42 17.25
N HIS A 886 12.07 96.26 16.61
CA HIS A 886 10.71 95.85 16.21
C HIS A 886 10.74 94.73 15.17
N ARG A 887 11.64 94.82 14.18
CA ARG A 887 11.81 93.79 13.15
C ARG A 887 12.32 92.47 13.73
N TYR A 888 13.19 92.51 14.74
CA TYR A 888 13.63 91.35 15.51
C TYR A 888 12.45 90.66 16.22
N ALA A 889 11.58 91.41 16.89
CA ALA A 889 10.44 90.85 17.61
C ALA A 889 9.47 90.09 16.68
N THR A 890 9.15 90.66 15.52
CA THR A 890 8.26 90.03 14.54
C THR A 890 8.84 88.73 13.97
N LEU A 891 10.14 88.71 13.64
CA LEU A 891 10.79 87.50 13.11
C LEU A 891 10.82 86.36 14.14
N ASN A 892 11.01 86.70 15.41
CA ASN A 892 11.05 85.73 16.51
C ASN A 892 9.67 85.07 16.75
N GLN A 893 8.58 85.84 16.60
CA GLN A 893 7.21 85.32 16.71
C GLN A 893 6.87 84.33 15.58
N THR A 894 7.29 84.62 14.34
CA THR A 894 7.10 83.71 13.20
C THR A 894 7.85 82.39 13.39
N MET A 895 9.06 82.44 13.98
CA MET A 895 9.85 81.24 14.27
C MET A 895 9.16 80.33 15.29
N GLU A 896 8.55 80.87 16.35
CA GLU A 896 7.81 80.08 17.34
C GLU A 896 6.60 79.35 16.73
N GLN A 897 5.88 80.00 15.82
CA GLN A 897 4.73 79.39 15.14
C GLN A 897 5.14 78.20 14.26
N LEU A 898 6.24 78.34 13.51
CA LEU A 898 6.78 77.25 12.68
C LEU A 898 7.30 76.07 13.53
N GLN A 899 7.90 76.35 14.69
CA GLN A 899 8.35 75.30 15.62
C GLN A 899 7.18 74.49 16.20
N GLN A 900 6.04 75.11 16.50
CA GLN A 900 4.85 74.36 16.92
C GLN A 900 4.26 73.50 15.79
N HIS A 901 4.30 73.99 14.56
CA HIS A 901 3.84 73.24 13.40
C HIS A 901 4.71 72.00 13.12
N LEU A 902 6.03 72.12 13.33
CA LEU A 902 6.99 71.01 13.25
C LEU A 902 6.64 69.89 14.25
N LEU A 903 6.42 70.25 15.52
CA LEU A 903 6.07 69.33 16.62
C LEU A 903 4.76 68.56 16.34
N SER A 904 3.75 69.24 15.77
CA SER A 904 2.49 68.61 15.38
C SER A 904 2.69 67.55 14.28
N LYS A 905 3.50 67.86 13.26
CA LYS A 905 3.80 66.95 12.16
C LYS A 905 4.67 65.77 12.59
N GLU A 906 5.59 65.96 13.53
CA GLU A 906 6.36 64.87 14.16
C GLU A 906 5.43 63.88 14.90
N GLY A 907 4.41 64.39 15.60
CA GLY A 907 3.37 63.57 16.24
C GLY A 907 2.56 62.73 15.25
N ALA A 908 2.15 63.32 14.12
CA ALA A 908 1.43 62.60 13.07
C ALA A 908 2.27 61.47 12.42
N ILE A 909 3.58 61.68 12.27
CA ILE A 909 4.50 60.64 11.79
C ILE A 909 4.63 59.50 12.81
N ALA A 910 4.70 59.80 14.11
CA ALA A 910 4.76 58.78 15.15
C ALA A 910 3.51 57.89 15.15
N GLU A 911 2.32 58.48 14.96
CA GLU A 911 1.05 57.75 14.89
C GLU A 911 0.93 56.88 13.62
N ALA A 912 1.35 57.41 12.46
CA ALA A 912 1.41 56.62 11.22
C ALA A 912 2.41 55.45 11.33
N THR A 913 3.54 55.66 12.01
CA THR A 913 4.56 54.63 12.25
C THR A 913 4.05 53.56 13.22
N ALA A 914 3.24 53.93 14.22
CA ALA A 914 2.60 52.98 15.13
C ALA A 914 1.58 52.10 14.40
N LYS A 915 0.75 52.67 13.52
CA LYS A 915 -0.21 51.91 12.69
C LYS A 915 0.50 50.94 11.73
N LEU A 916 1.60 51.35 11.10
CA LEU A 916 2.44 50.46 10.28
C LEU A 916 3.05 49.32 11.11
N ARG A 917 3.43 49.57 12.36
CA ARG A 917 4.01 48.57 13.27
C ARG A 917 2.98 47.55 13.77
N GLU A 918 1.77 47.99 14.06
CA GLU A 918 0.64 47.13 14.42
C GLU A 918 0.22 46.25 13.23
N GLN A 919 0.21 46.82 12.02
CA GLN A 919 -0.01 46.06 10.79
C GLN A 919 1.13 45.07 10.53
N ALA A 920 2.40 45.43 10.73
CA ALA A 920 3.55 44.53 10.56
C ALA A 920 3.50 43.31 11.49
N LEU A 921 3.05 43.47 12.74
CA LEU A 921 2.82 42.36 13.68
C LEU A 921 1.69 41.43 13.20
N ALA A 922 0.61 41.98 12.64
CA ALA A 922 -0.45 41.19 12.02
C ALA A 922 0.01 40.50 10.72
N THR A 923 0.92 41.11 9.96
CA THR A 923 1.54 40.48 8.79
C THR A 923 2.50 39.35 9.18
N GLU A 924 3.16 39.44 10.33
CA GLU A 924 4.05 38.38 10.85
C GLU A 924 3.25 37.16 11.33
N GLU A 925 2.09 37.38 11.97
CA GLU A 925 1.14 36.33 12.31
C GLU A 925 0.47 35.72 11.06
N ASN A 926 0.14 36.55 10.06
CA ASN A 926 -0.38 36.08 8.78
C ASN A 926 0.69 35.41 7.91
N ALA A 927 1.96 35.80 8.01
CA ALA A 927 3.10 35.14 7.37
C ALA A 927 3.40 33.79 8.03
N ALA A 928 3.28 33.68 9.36
CA ALA A 928 3.31 32.40 10.06
C ALA A 928 2.14 31.49 9.64
N ARG A 929 0.94 32.05 9.43
CA ARG A 929 -0.21 31.32 8.87
C ARG A 929 -0.05 30.98 7.38
N LEU A 930 0.64 31.79 6.59
CA LEU A 930 0.96 31.54 5.17
C LEU A 930 2.08 30.50 5.02
N ILE A 931 3.06 30.48 5.91
CA ILE A 931 4.07 29.43 5.99
C ILE A 931 3.43 28.14 6.51
N ALA A 932 2.49 28.21 7.46
CA ALA A 932 1.70 27.06 7.90
C ALA A 932 0.74 26.57 6.80
N ALA A 933 0.11 27.45 6.03
CA ALA A 933 -0.80 27.10 4.93
C ALA A 933 -0.05 26.64 3.65
N SER A 934 1.16 27.17 3.38
CA SER A 934 2.07 26.68 2.35
C SER A 934 2.67 25.34 2.75
N ALA A 935 3.05 25.18 4.01
CA ALA A 935 3.48 23.91 4.57
C ALA A 935 2.32 22.90 4.60
N GLU A 936 1.08 23.32 4.85
CA GLU A 936 -0.13 22.48 4.72
C GLU A 936 -0.46 22.19 3.26
N LYS A 937 -0.22 23.10 2.31
CA LYS A 937 -0.42 22.89 0.86
C LYS A 937 0.61 21.94 0.27
N ASP A 938 1.88 22.10 0.65
CA ASP A 938 2.97 21.20 0.26
C ASP A 938 2.89 19.91 1.07
N GLN A 939 2.45 19.93 2.33
CA GLN A 939 2.06 18.71 3.07
C GLN A 939 0.79 18.10 2.50
N THR A 940 -0.13 18.80 1.84
CA THR A 940 -1.33 18.19 1.24
C THR A 940 -1.08 17.70 -0.16
N GLU A 941 -0.20 18.30 -0.97
CA GLU A 941 0.28 17.66 -2.20
C GLU A 941 1.22 16.49 -1.87
N LEU A 942 2.11 16.62 -0.87
CA LEU A 942 2.91 15.51 -0.36
C LEU A 942 2.05 14.47 0.37
N ALA A 943 0.96 14.84 1.05
CA ALA A 943 0.02 13.93 1.71
C ALA A 943 -1.03 13.41 0.75
N LYS A 944 -1.27 14.02 -0.41
CA LYS A 944 -2.10 13.49 -1.50
C LYS A 944 -1.28 12.53 -2.35
N THR A 945 -0.01 12.83 -2.58
CA THR A 945 0.94 11.91 -3.20
C THR A 945 1.28 10.77 -2.24
N LYS A 946 1.55 11.06 -0.96
CA LYS A 946 1.64 10.05 0.11
C LYS A 946 0.31 9.38 0.37
N LEU A 947 -0.87 9.99 0.24
CA LEU A 947 -2.15 9.28 0.35
C LEU A 947 -2.37 8.40 -0.86
N GLN A 948 -2.00 8.81 -2.07
CA GLN A 948 -2.11 7.96 -3.25
C GLN A 948 -1.15 6.79 -3.13
N THR A 949 0.06 7.04 -2.63
CA THR A 949 1.09 6.01 -2.40
C THR A 949 0.76 5.17 -1.17
N GLU A 950 0.18 5.73 -0.11
CA GLU A 950 -0.30 5.06 1.11
C GLU A 950 -1.65 4.42 0.88
N MET A 951 -2.49 4.84 -0.07
CA MET A 951 -3.72 4.15 -0.48
C MET A 951 -3.38 3.00 -1.43
N GLU A 952 -2.38 3.15 -2.30
CA GLU A 952 -1.84 2.03 -3.06
C GLU A 952 -1.09 1.07 -2.14
N ALA A 953 -0.30 1.57 -1.19
CA ALA A 953 0.35 0.77 -0.16
C ALA A 953 -0.61 0.24 0.89
N LEU A 954 -1.73 0.91 1.21
CA LEU A 954 -2.82 0.42 2.05
C LEU A 954 -3.65 -0.57 1.26
N ARG A 955 -3.89 -0.41 -0.05
CA ARG A 955 -4.54 -1.45 -0.89
C ARG A 955 -3.63 -2.66 -1.05
N LEU A 956 -2.32 -2.46 -1.14
CA LEU A 956 -1.32 -3.53 -1.15
C LEU A 956 -1.18 -4.17 0.23
N ALA A 957 -1.20 -3.38 1.30
CA ALA A 957 -1.17 -3.84 2.69
C ALA A 957 -2.50 -4.45 3.12
N LEU A 958 -3.65 -4.02 2.60
CA LEU A 958 -4.97 -4.64 2.80
C LEU A 958 -5.00 -5.97 2.07
N ARG A 959 -4.47 -6.05 0.83
CA ARG A 959 -4.26 -7.33 0.14
C ARG A 959 -3.30 -8.25 0.89
N GLN A 960 -2.22 -7.72 1.48
CA GLN A 960 -1.28 -8.49 2.30
C GLN A 960 -1.86 -8.85 3.68
N GLN A 961 -2.73 -8.03 4.25
CA GLN A 961 -3.39 -8.20 5.54
C GLN A 961 -4.63 -9.11 5.42
N GLU A 962 -5.31 -9.15 4.27
CA GLU A 962 -6.33 -10.15 3.91
C GLU A 962 -5.68 -11.52 3.70
N VAL A 963 -4.50 -11.56 3.08
CA VAL A 963 -3.69 -12.78 2.97
C VAL A 963 -3.19 -13.24 4.35
N ALA A 964 -2.74 -12.32 5.22
CA ALA A 964 -2.29 -12.67 6.57
C ALA A 964 -3.45 -13.02 7.54
N ALA A 965 -4.58 -12.32 7.46
CA ALA A 965 -5.77 -12.59 8.28
C ALA A 965 -6.46 -13.90 7.86
N SER A 966 -6.51 -14.21 6.55
CA SER A 966 -7.00 -15.51 6.08
C SER A 966 -6.03 -16.64 6.43
N ALA A 967 -4.71 -16.42 6.37
CA ALA A 967 -3.72 -17.42 6.80
C ALA A 967 -3.82 -17.71 8.31
N LEU A 968 -4.03 -16.69 9.14
CA LEU A 968 -4.21 -16.86 10.60
C LEU A 968 -5.55 -17.53 10.93
N GLN A 969 -6.64 -17.18 10.25
CA GLN A 969 -7.93 -17.86 10.37
C GLN A 969 -7.85 -19.32 9.91
N GLN A 970 -7.10 -19.59 8.84
CA GLN A 970 -6.85 -20.94 8.34
C GLN A 970 -6.03 -21.75 9.34
N ILE A 971 -4.95 -21.20 9.91
CA ILE A 971 -4.15 -21.89 10.95
C ILE A 971 -5.01 -22.21 12.18
N VAL A 972 -5.88 -21.28 12.61
CA VAL A 972 -6.82 -21.52 13.72
C VAL A 972 -7.79 -22.65 13.38
N LYS A 973 -8.41 -22.60 12.19
CA LYS A 973 -9.37 -23.61 11.73
C LYS A 973 -8.72 -24.99 11.56
N ASP A 974 -7.53 -25.04 10.98
CA ASP A 974 -6.75 -26.27 10.78
C ASP A 974 -6.34 -26.87 12.13
N THR A 975 -6.00 -26.03 13.11
CA THR A 975 -5.67 -26.48 14.46
C THR A 975 -6.91 -27.00 15.21
N GLU A 976 -8.07 -26.37 15.05
CA GLU A 976 -9.34 -26.87 15.59
C GLU A 976 -9.82 -28.16 14.92
N GLU A 977 -9.55 -28.33 13.63
CA GLU A 977 -9.88 -29.55 12.89
C GLU A 977 -8.94 -30.70 13.24
N ALA A 978 -7.63 -30.43 13.35
CA ALA A 978 -6.63 -31.39 13.81
C ALA A 978 -6.90 -31.85 15.27
N GLU A 979 -7.35 -30.95 16.14
CA GLU A 979 -7.77 -31.32 17.50
C GLU A 979 -9.02 -32.23 17.48
N ARG A 980 -9.98 -31.97 16.58
CA ARG A 980 -11.15 -32.84 16.41
C ARG A 980 -10.77 -34.22 15.86
N GLN A 981 -9.83 -34.27 14.92
CA GLN A 981 -9.30 -35.53 14.37
C GLN A 981 -8.53 -36.33 15.43
N TYR A 982 -7.74 -35.66 16.27
CA TYR A 982 -7.10 -36.25 17.45
C TYR A 982 -8.12 -36.91 18.39
N GLN A 983 -9.19 -36.20 18.77
CA GLN A 983 -10.22 -36.74 19.66
C GLN A 983 -10.97 -37.92 19.02
N ARG A 984 -11.34 -37.84 17.74
CA ARG A 984 -11.96 -38.95 17.00
C ARG A 984 -11.06 -40.17 16.90
N ALA A 985 -9.77 -39.98 16.65
CA ALA A 985 -8.81 -41.07 16.60
C ALA A 985 -8.72 -41.81 17.95
N LEU A 986 -8.82 -41.08 19.07
CA LEU A 986 -8.91 -41.68 20.40
C LEU A 986 -10.24 -42.43 20.62
N GLU A 987 -11.38 -41.86 20.19
CA GLU A 987 -12.71 -42.50 20.26
C GLU A 987 -12.76 -43.81 19.44
N ASP A 988 -12.15 -43.81 18.26
CA ASP A 988 -12.03 -44.96 17.36
C ASP A 988 -10.97 -45.99 17.82
N LYS A 989 -10.40 -45.82 19.02
CA LYS A 989 -9.36 -46.67 19.63
C LYS A 989 -8.12 -46.84 18.74
N LYS A 990 -7.76 -45.81 17.97
CA LYS A 990 -6.48 -45.77 17.25
C LYS A 990 -5.33 -45.62 18.25
N ASP A 991 -4.15 -46.03 17.82
CA ASP A 991 -2.94 -45.91 18.62
C ASP A 991 -2.65 -44.44 18.98
N ARG A 992 -2.13 -44.20 20.19
CA ARG A 992 -1.88 -42.83 20.70
C ARG A 992 -0.87 -42.07 19.86
N GLN A 993 0.12 -42.76 19.28
CA GLN A 993 1.08 -42.18 18.34
C GLN A 993 0.35 -41.65 17.10
N PHE A 994 -0.57 -42.44 16.56
CA PHE A 994 -1.38 -42.05 15.41
C PHE A 994 -2.24 -40.83 15.73
N ALA A 995 -2.96 -40.84 16.86
CA ALA A 995 -3.78 -39.70 17.27
C ALA A 995 -2.91 -38.43 17.43
N ARG A 996 -1.78 -38.51 18.14
CA ARG A 996 -0.87 -37.35 18.32
C ARG A 996 -0.31 -36.82 17.00
N MET A 997 -0.07 -37.69 16.01
CA MET A 997 0.36 -37.26 14.68
C MET A 997 -0.72 -36.46 13.95
N GLU A 998 -1.99 -36.88 14.03
CA GLU A 998 -3.13 -36.11 13.50
C GLU A 998 -3.19 -34.71 14.13
N ARG A 999 -2.98 -34.63 15.44
CA ARG A 999 -2.94 -33.36 16.20
C ARG A 999 -1.83 -32.41 15.74
N MET A 1000 -0.70 -32.94 15.24
CA MET A 1000 0.47 -32.15 14.83
C MET A 1000 0.46 -31.75 13.34
N ALA A 1001 -0.52 -32.20 12.55
CA ALA A 1001 -0.59 -31.96 11.11
C ALA A 1001 -0.45 -30.46 10.72
N PRO A 1002 -1.09 -29.50 11.39
CA PRO A 1002 -0.97 -28.07 11.05
C PRO A 1002 0.46 -27.53 11.26
N ILE A 1003 1.18 -28.04 12.27
CA ILE A 1003 2.58 -27.65 12.53
C ILE A 1003 3.49 -28.21 11.44
N LEU A 1004 3.27 -29.47 11.02
CA LEU A 1004 4.07 -30.11 9.97
C LEU A 1004 3.94 -29.40 8.61
N LEU A 1005 2.76 -28.85 8.30
CA LEU A 1005 2.54 -28.02 7.12
C LEU A 1005 3.35 -26.71 7.19
N GLN A 1006 3.39 -26.04 8.35
CA GLN A 1006 4.24 -24.85 8.52
C GLN A 1006 5.74 -25.18 8.40
N VAL A 1007 6.16 -26.37 8.85
CA VAL A 1007 7.54 -26.83 8.67
C VAL A 1007 7.87 -27.04 7.19
N GLN A 1008 6.96 -27.59 6.39
CA GLN A 1008 7.18 -27.75 4.93
C GLN A 1008 7.37 -26.40 4.23
N GLU A 1009 6.62 -25.37 4.64
CA GLU A 1009 6.78 -24.02 4.09
C GLU A 1009 8.14 -23.40 4.47
N ILE A 1010 8.63 -23.63 5.70
CA ILE A 1010 9.98 -23.21 6.11
C ILE A 1010 11.05 -23.89 5.24
N GLU A 1011 10.91 -25.16 4.90
CA GLU A 1011 11.87 -25.90 4.07
C GLU A 1011 11.89 -25.44 2.61
N LYS A 1012 10.69 -25.19 2.06
CA LYS A 1012 10.54 -24.63 0.72
C LYS A 1012 11.21 -23.27 0.62
N LYS A 1013 11.05 -22.42 1.64
CA LYS A 1013 11.74 -21.12 1.72
C LYS A 1013 13.24 -21.26 1.99
N ALA A 1014 13.67 -22.23 2.79
CA ALA A 1014 15.09 -22.51 3.00
C ALA A 1014 15.78 -22.85 1.66
N LYS A 1015 15.15 -23.69 0.83
CA LYS A 1015 15.64 -24.00 -0.53
C LYS A 1015 15.74 -22.75 -1.42
N GLN A 1016 14.74 -21.88 -1.39
CA GLN A 1016 14.77 -20.61 -2.13
C GLN A 1016 15.88 -19.66 -1.66
N LEU A 1017 16.23 -19.67 -0.38
CA LEU A 1017 17.37 -18.92 0.15
C LEU A 1017 18.70 -19.52 -0.31
N SER A 1018 18.79 -20.85 -0.35
CA SER A 1018 19.94 -21.57 -0.91
C SER A 1018 20.16 -21.23 -2.38
N ASP A 1019 19.08 -21.23 -3.18
CA ASP A 1019 19.11 -20.87 -4.62
C ASP A 1019 19.55 -19.41 -4.86
N ARG A 1020 19.44 -18.55 -3.84
CA ARG A 1020 19.85 -17.14 -3.85
C ARG A 1020 21.21 -16.88 -3.18
N ASN A 1021 21.93 -17.94 -2.82
CA ASN A 1021 23.22 -17.86 -2.11
C ASN A 1021 23.15 -17.21 -0.71
N GLU A 1022 21.98 -17.17 -0.08
CA GLU A 1022 21.79 -16.67 1.30
C GLU A 1022 22.02 -17.82 2.31
N ILE A 1023 23.25 -18.33 2.37
CA ILE A 1023 23.61 -19.61 3.02
C ILE A 1023 23.25 -19.65 4.52
N ALA A 1024 23.61 -18.62 5.29
CA ALA A 1024 23.36 -18.60 6.73
C ALA A 1024 21.85 -18.64 7.10
N ALA A 1025 21.01 -17.96 6.32
CA ALA A 1025 19.56 -17.98 6.49
C ALA A 1025 18.96 -19.31 6.03
N SER A 1026 19.45 -19.88 4.92
CA SER A 1026 19.06 -21.21 4.47
C SER A 1026 19.36 -22.28 5.51
N GLU A 1027 20.55 -22.24 6.12
CA GLU A 1027 20.98 -23.16 7.17
C GLU A 1027 20.13 -22.99 8.43
N ALA A 1028 19.88 -21.76 8.87
CA ALA A 1028 19.03 -21.47 10.03
C ALA A 1028 17.58 -21.94 9.83
N ALA A 1029 17.00 -21.76 8.64
CA ALA A 1029 15.66 -22.23 8.31
C ALA A 1029 15.59 -23.77 8.23
N THR A 1030 16.60 -24.40 7.62
CA THR A 1030 16.69 -25.88 7.54
C THR A 1030 16.86 -26.49 8.93
N LEU A 1031 17.67 -25.86 9.79
CA LEU A 1031 17.86 -26.28 11.17
C LEU A 1031 16.57 -26.16 11.97
N LEU A 1032 15.85 -25.03 11.86
CA LEU A 1032 14.56 -24.83 12.52
C LEU A 1032 13.55 -25.91 12.11
N ALA A 1033 13.37 -26.12 10.81
CA ALA A 1033 12.47 -27.15 10.28
C ALA A 1033 12.81 -28.55 10.81
N GLY A 1034 14.10 -28.90 10.81
CA GLY A 1034 14.59 -30.18 11.32
C GLY A 1034 14.33 -30.36 12.82
N GLN A 1035 14.52 -29.31 13.63
CA GLN A 1035 14.29 -29.38 15.08
C GLN A 1035 12.80 -29.50 15.43
N ILE A 1036 11.93 -28.74 14.75
CA ILE A 1036 10.49 -28.84 14.99
C ILE A 1036 9.95 -30.22 14.59
N ARG A 1037 10.41 -30.81 13.47
CA ARG A 1037 10.08 -32.20 13.10
C ARG A 1037 10.52 -33.23 14.12
N LYS A 1038 11.74 -33.07 14.66
CA LYS A 1038 12.23 -33.93 15.74
C LYS A 1038 11.37 -33.80 16.99
N GLY A 1039 10.97 -32.57 17.34
CA GLY A 1039 10.03 -32.30 18.42
C GLY A 1039 8.67 -32.99 18.21
N VAL A 1040 8.08 -32.87 17.02
CA VAL A 1040 6.81 -33.52 16.66
C VAL A 1040 6.91 -35.04 16.77
N LYS A 1041 7.98 -35.63 16.22
CA LYS A 1041 8.22 -37.08 16.29
C LYS A 1041 8.37 -37.54 17.75
N LYS A 1042 9.17 -36.83 18.54
CA LYS A 1042 9.38 -37.12 19.96
C LYS A 1042 8.09 -37.03 20.76
N TYR A 1043 7.22 -36.06 20.47
CA TYR A 1043 5.90 -35.94 21.09
C TYR A 1043 4.97 -37.11 20.71
N ALA A 1044 4.90 -37.46 19.43
CA ALA A 1044 4.06 -38.56 18.96
C ALA A 1044 4.49 -39.92 19.55
N GLU A 1045 5.80 -40.18 19.62
CA GLU A 1045 6.37 -41.42 20.14
C GLU A 1045 6.51 -41.44 21.68
N ASN A 1046 6.13 -40.35 22.37
CA ASN A 1046 6.29 -40.25 23.82
C ASN A 1046 5.39 -41.26 24.55
N GLY A 1047 5.97 -42.11 25.41
CA GLY A 1047 5.24 -43.04 26.26
C GLY A 1047 4.41 -42.38 27.37
N GLU A 1048 4.58 -41.07 27.60
CA GLU A 1048 3.85 -40.30 28.60
C GLU A 1048 2.33 -40.40 28.39
N THR A 1049 1.63 -40.74 29.46
CA THR A 1049 0.18 -40.92 29.51
C THR A 1049 -0.57 -39.63 29.77
N ASP A 1050 0.06 -38.65 30.44
CA ASP A 1050 -0.49 -37.32 30.59
C ASP A 1050 -0.21 -36.48 29.33
N GLU A 1051 -1.25 -36.30 28.53
CA GLU A 1051 -1.18 -35.57 27.28
C GLU A 1051 -0.75 -34.11 27.47
N THR A 1052 -1.07 -33.52 28.61
CA THR A 1052 -0.75 -32.13 28.94
C THR A 1052 0.76 -31.98 29.11
N VAL A 1053 1.38 -32.91 29.85
CA VAL A 1053 2.83 -32.92 30.11
C VAL A 1053 3.61 -33.17 28.82
N ALA A 1054 3.20 -34.15 28.02
CA ALA A 1054 3.85 -34.46 26.75
C ALA A 1054 3.79 -33.28 25.77
N LEU A 1055 2.64 -32.57 25.74
CA LEU A 1055 2.44 -31.45 24.84
C LEU A 1055 3.16 -30.18 25.31
N GLU A 1056 3.17 -29.87 26.61
CA GLU A 1056 3.90 -28.71 27.12
C GLU A 1056 5.40 -28.84 26.87
N GLN A 1057 5.96 -30.05 27.06
CA GLN A 1057 7.36 -30.31 26.73
C GLN A 1057 7.67 -30.02 25.26
N PHE A 1058 6.79 -30.44 24.33
CA PHE A 1058 6.95 -30.14 22.91
C PHE A 1058 6.88 -28.64 22.61
N LYS A 1059 5.94 -27.92 23.23
CA LYS A 1059 5.78 -26.46 23.05
C LYS A 1059 7.01 -25.70 23.51
N GLU A 1060 7.55 -26.07 24.67
CA GLU A 1060 8.72 -25.38 25.27
C GLU A 1060 9.99 -25.63 24.45
N GLU A 1061 10.26 -26.89 24.06
CA GLU A 1061 11.39 -27.23 23.19
C GLU A 1061 11.29 -26.50 21.84
N SER A 1062 10.11 -26.48 21.22
CA SER A 1062 9.86 -25.79 19.96
C SER A 1062 10.03 -24.27 20.04
N ARG A 1063 9.62 -23.66 21.15
CA ARG A 1063 9.78 -22.22 21.41
C ARG A 1063 11.27 -21.84 21.46
N GLY A 1064 12.09 -22.65 22.12
CA GLY A 1064 13.54 -22.46 22.17
C GLY A 1064 14.17 -22.48 20.78
N HIS A 1065 13.77 -23.43 19.93
CA HIS A 1065 14.26 -23.52 18.55
C HIS A 1065 13.85 -22.33 17.67
N ILE A 1066 12.60 -21.86 17.80
CA ILE A 1066 12.11 -20.69 17.07
C ILE A 1066 12.86 -19.41 17.47
N MET A 1067 13.12 -19.21 18.77
CA MET A 1067 13.85 -18.04 19.25
C MET A 1067 15.30 -18.03 18.77
N ALA A 1068 15.97 -19.20 18.76
CA ALA A 1068 17.32 -19.33 18.20
C ALA A 1068 17.36 -19.01 16.70
N ALA A 1069 16.38 -19.48 15.93
CA ALA A 1069 16.29 -19.22 14.49
C ALA A 1069 15.91 -17.76 14.16
N LYS A 1070 15.11 -17.12 15.01
CA LYS A 1070 14.70 -15.71 14.86
C LYS A 1070 15.91 -14.74 14.87
N LEU A 1071 16.97 -15.08 15.60
CA LEU A 1071 18.19 -14.27 15.67
C LEU A 1071 18.91 -14.14 14.32
N ILE A 1072 18.75 -15.15 13.44
CA ILE A 1072 19.38 -15.18 12.12
C ILE A 1072 18.35 -14.81 11.03
N LEU A 1073 17.15 -15.39 11.09
CA LEU A 1073 16.13 -15.21 10.05
C LEU A 1073 15.41 -13.86 10.12
N GLY A 1074 15.36 -13.23 11.30
CA GLY A 1074 14.70 -11.95 11.51
C GLY A 1074 15.42 -10.75 10.87
N GLU A 1075 16.71 -10.89 10.56
CA GLU A 1075 17.53 -9.85 9.95
C GLU A 1075 17.55 -9.91 8.41
N HIS A 1076 17.12 -11.03 7.80
CA HIS A 1076 17.23 -11.24 6.36
C HIS A 1076 16.10 -10.59 5.54
N ARG A 1077 14.81 -10.77 5.89
CA ARG A 1077 13.64 -10.13 5.23
C ARG A 1077 12.40 -10.09 6.13
N GLU A 1078 11.54 -9.07 5.93
CA GLU A 1078 10.24 -8.93 6.62
C GLU A 1078 9.34 -10.18 6.52
N GLU A 1079 9.40 -10.90 5.39
CA GLU A 1079 8.62 -12.12 5.15
C GLU A 1079 8.86 -13.24 6.19
N TRP A 1080 10.07 -13.33 6.76
CA TRP A 1080 10.40 -14.34 7.76
C TRP A 1080 9.75 -14.06 9.11
N LYS A 1081 9.42 -12.81 9.40
CA LYS A 1081 8.66 -12.46 10.62
C LYS A 1081 7.28 -13.09 10.61
N TYR A 1082 6.63 -13.16 9.45
CA TYR A 1082 5.31 -13.80 9.29
C TYR A 1082 5.39 -15.33 9.39
N ILE A 1083 6.40 -15.95 8.80
CA ILE A 1083 6.58 -17.42 8.86
C ILE A 1083 6.87 -17.87 10.29
N LEU A 1084 7.77 -17.16 10.99
CA LEU A 1084 8.07 -17.44 12.39
C LEU A 1084 6.86 -17.17 13.29
N ALA A 1085 6.05 -16.16 12.99
CA ALA A 1085 4.79 -15.90 13.71
C ALA A 1085 3.76 -17.01 13.49
N ASN A 1086 3.59 -17.50 12.26
CA ASN A 1086 2.63 -18.55 11.92
C ASN A 1086 2.96 -19.88 12.60
N ILE A 1087 4.23 -20.31 12.58
CA ILE A 1087 4.62 -21.55 13.25
C ILE A 1087 4.57 -21.42 14.78
N SER A 1088 4.92 -20.24 15.32
CA SER A 1088 4.75 -19.95 16.76
C SER A 1088 3.29 -20.04 17.18
N LEU A 1089 2.39 -19.50 16.36
CA LEU A 1089 0.96 -19.52 16.63
C LEU A 1089 0.38 -20.94 16.53
N ALA A 1090 0.73 -21.70 15.50
CA ALA A 1090 0.31 -23.09 15.35
C ALA A 1090 0.73 -23.94 16.58
N ILE A 1091 1.97 -23.79 17.04
CA ILE A 1091 2.48 -24.49 18.25
C ILE A 1091 1.74 -24.05 19.51
N LEU A 1092 1.43 -22.76 19.64
CA LEU A 1092 0.73 -22.23 20.81
C LEU A 1092 -0.72 -22.73 20.89
N LEU A 1093 -1.42 -22.76 19.74
CA LEU A 1093 -2.85 -23.12 19.64
C LEU A 1093 -3.12 -24.62 19.77
N VAL A 1094 -2.14 -25.47 19.46
CA VAL A 1094 -2.28 -26.93 19.56
C VAL A 1094 -2.70 -27.34 20.98
N GLY A 1095 -3.79 -28.09 21.08
CA GLY A 1095 -4.34 -28.57 22.34
C GLY A 1095 -5.09 -27.55 23.20
N VAL A 1096 -5.43 -26.37 22.68
CA VAL A 1096 -6.22 -25.37 23.41
C VAL A 1096 -7.41 -24.88 22.57
N ILE A 1097 -8.62 -25.34 22.91
CA ILE A 1097 -9.84 -25.06 22.13
C ILE A 1097 -10.43 -23.65 22.40
N TYR A 1098 -10.10 -23.00 23.53
CA TYR A 1098 -10.77 -21.76 23.96
C TYR A 1098 -10.00 -20.43 23.69
N ILE A 1099 -8.74 -20.47 23.26
CA ILE A 1099 -7.91 -19.25 23.08
C ILE A 1099 -8.05 -18.65 21.66
N ALA A 1100 -8.49 -19.45 20.68
CA ALA A 1100 -8.68 -19.05 19.28
C ALA A 1100 -9.64 -17.86 19.09
N ALA A 1101 -10.78 -17.87 19.79
CA ALA A 1101 -11.79 -16.80 19.71
C ALA A 1101 -11.32 -15.46 20.28
N ALA A 1102 -10.47 -15.47 21.32
CA ALA A 1102 -9.95 -14.26 21.96
C ALA A 1102 -8.86 -13.56 21.12
N LEU A 1103 -8.05 -14.34 20.38
CA LEU A 1103 -6.99 -13.80 19.51
C LEU A 1103 -7.54 -13.21 18.21
N ILE A 1104 -8.55 -13.84 17.61
CA ILE A 1104 -9.27 -13.31 16.44
C ILE A 1104 -9.97 -11.99 16.79
N ASN A 1105 -10.57 -11.90 18.00
CA ASN A 1105 -11.28 -10.70 18.43
C ASN A 1105 -10.34 -9.53 18.74
N LYS A 1106 -9.14 -9.76 19.29
CA LYS A 1106 -8.14 -8.70 19.55
C LYS A 1106 -7.66 -8.03 18.27
N GLN A 1107 -7.46 -8.79 17.20
CA GLN A 1107 -6.90 -8.27 15.94
C GLN A 1107 -7.96 -7.55 15.08
N VAL A 1108 -9.25 -7.82 15.32
CA VAL A 1108 -10.38 -7.17 14.65
C VAL A 1108 -10.98 -6.01 15.47
N SER A 1109 -10.95 -6.06 16.82
CA SER A 1109 -11.64 -5.08 17.69
C SER A 1109 -10.76 -4.36 18.72
N GLY A 1110 -9.50 -4.77 18.90
CA GLY A 1110 -8.57 -4.19 19.88
C GLY A 1110 -8.80 -4.59 21.34
N ASN A 1111 -9.81 -5.41 21.67
CA ASN A 1111 -10.12 -5.83 23.04
C ASN A 1111 -10.27 -7.36 23.18
N TYR A 1112 -10.00 -7.89 24.40
CA TYR A 1112 -9.83 -9.33 24.63
C TYR A 1112 -11.11 -10.15 24.85
N THR A 1113 -12.28 -9.59 25.18
CA THR A 1113 -13.51 -10.40 25.39
C THR A 1113 -14.81 -9.59 25.21
N PHE A 1114 -15.92 -10.28 24.88
CA PHE A 1114 -17.25 -9.77 24.50
C PHE A 1114 -18.14 -9.25 25.66
N PHE A 1115 -17.61 -9.02 26.87
CA PHE A 1115 -18.39 -8.47 27.99
C PHE A 1115 -17.63 -7.35 28.72
N SER A 1116 -18.37 -6.34 29.16
CA SER A 1116 -17.89 -5.19 29.94
C SER A 1116 -17.10 -5.60 31.19
N VAL A 1117 -15.86 -5.11 31.29
CA VAL A 1117 -14.91 -5.21 32.43
C VAL A 1117 -15.59 -4.65 33.71
N PRO A 1118 -15.44 -5.22 34.94
CA PRO A 1118 -14.17 -5.51 35.62
C PRO A 1118 -14.17 -6.72 36.60
N GLU A 1119 -13.54 -7.83 36.22
CA GLU A 1119 -13.07 -8.87 37.17
C GLU A 1119 -11.97 -9.77 36.55
N SER A 1120 -11.84 -9.73 35.22
CA SER A 1120 -10.83 -10.48 34.46
C SER A 1120 -9.44 -9.82 34.43
N LYS A 1121 -9.34 -8.50 34.69
CA LYS A 1121 -8.04 -7.79 34.69
C LYS A 1121 -7.14 -8.22 35.85
N GLN A 1122 -7.72 -8.46 37.04
CA GLN A 1122 -6.99 -8.96 38.22
C GLN A 1122 -6.51 -10.41 38.08
N LYS A 1123 -7.22 -11.26 37.32
CA LYS A 1123 -6.82 -12.67 37.12
C LYS A 1123 -5.73 -12.84 36.07
N VAL A 1124 -5.63 -11.91 35.12
CA VAL A 1124 -4.56 -11.91 34.10
C VAL A 1124 -3.29 -11.24 34.64
N GLU A 1125 -3.40 -10.16 35.43
CA GLU A 1125 -2.25 -9.56 36.14
C GLU A 1125 -1.64 -10.55 37.16
N GLN A 1126 -2.45 -11.39 37.83
CA GLN A 1126 -1.97 -12.48 38.69
C GLN A 1126 -1.25 -13.62 37.93
N LEU A 1127 -1.58 -13.84 36.65
CA LEU A 1127 -0.93 -14.83 35.80
C LEU A 1127 0.37 -14.28 35.18
N GLU A 1128 0.43 -12.98 34.88
CA GLU A 1128 1.66 -12.30 34.47
C GLU A 1128 2.68 -12.18 35.63
N GLU A 1129 2.24 -11.89 36.87
CA GLU A 1129 3.13 -11.90 38.07
C GLU A 1129 3.71 -13.30 38.38
N GLN A 1130 2.97 -14.37 38.12
CA GLN A 1130 3.45 -15.75 38.33
C GLN A 1130 4.44 -16.19 37.24
N ILE A 1131 4.40 -15.57 36.06
CA ILE A 1131 5.29 -15.88 34.93
C ILE A 1131 6.57 -15.04 34.98
N GLU A 1132 6.52 -13.79 35.44
CA GLU A 1132 7.73 -12.96 35.66
C GLU A 1132 8.54 -13.39 36.91
N GLY A 1133 7.95 -14.17 37.82
CA GLY A 1133 8.59 -14.62 39.07
C GLY A 1133 9.58 -15.79 38.94
N ILE A 1134 9.71 -16.42 37.78
CA ILE A 1134 10.59 -17.60 37.61
C ILE A 1134 11.83 -17.23 36.79
N ASN A 1135 12.74 -16.51 37.44
CA ASN A 1135 14.17 -16.58 37.12
C ASN A 1135 14.99 -16.57 38.42
N ILE A 1136 15.41 -17.79 38.79
CA ILE A 1136 16.46 -18.23 39.71
C ILE A 1136 17.14 -17.14 40.55
N ARG A 1137 16.90 -17.17 41.87
CA ARG A 1137 17.93 -16.83 42.88
C ARG A 1137 18.42 -18.10 43.57
N ASN A 1138 19.73 -18.30 43.48
CA ASN A 1138 20.49 -19.24 44.30
C ASN A 1138 20.32 -18.95 45.81
N SER A 1139 20.14 -20.01 46.60
CA SER A 1139 20.77 -20.20 47.92
C SER A 1139 20.46 -21.63 48.39
N THR A 1140 21.38 -22.59 48.29
CA THR A 1140 22.24 -23.06 49.40
C THR A 1140 21.61 -23.06 50.79
N GLY A 1141 21.44 -24.26 51.34
CA GLY A 1141 21.71 -24.56 52.76
C GLY A 1141 20.50 -24.71 53.67
N GLY A 1142 20.35 -25.91 54.24
CA GLY A 1142 19.52 -26.18 55.42
C GLY A 1142 18.72 -27.47 55.30
#